data_AF-A0A561SLY1-F1
#
_entry.id   AF-A0A561SLY1-F1
#
_cell.length_a   1.000
_cell.length_b   1.000
_cell.length_c   1.000
_cell.angle_alpha   90.00
_cell.angle_beta   90.00
_cell.angle_gamma   90.00
#
_symmetry.space_group_name_H-M   'P 1'
#
loop_
_entity.id
_entity.type
_entity.pdbx_description
1 polymer ?
#
loop_
_entity_poly.entity_id
_entity_poly.type
_entity_poly.pdbx_seq_one_letter_code
_entity_poly.pdbx_strand_id
1 'polypeptide(L)'
;MNAGIVHFTPDAYPRVVAGPDGSLDVLLPFRIETDEPGVRIVAHRLQVEVDGRSWSTRARMRHIRKGFADWMRHQMRTQGQFRFEHLPYYVGLDHSLGSGRTQYLEAKLPAVPAGAQIRYTLSVTFAHGPEVHSATCTTVAVAPDFTRDDIRRIFIPQPGAALDGWVLYHRRAGDRDEIRVDVVDLFAHRQDRPDLALQIGDRMIDLRTPQPDPLPLVDLSADSVTVAVPRSGDDLPPVVVTHHGRAVDVDLAAPADAGSARVVFVNFAIQGLNDLFATADDDYTPPSTYAQVTMRDPAASYSSRPGSKESNTGDGYAFTLDAHRHYGIKQMWAMNGGLLDLLAHDCPEDLQRMREDVRDGLLVPVVAGFGAHRLPYYTAATNLDAITLGSDAMREILGETRPVYYPDSRIVTDRPNVVQALQKAGMEFLVVDGGHHENGEEDTATVVRNPSPPMGRETGGRWVNWQYLWRDRVSGLKVLFIDPEMKDRLLGADDHDADRGKIARDLRRKFIELAAQPQLRRGNLLVYSDDADKASGNGWFDGVYNGNELQFNQKYQAALSWLAAHPWVQVVTTDDLGDADCVGDLDLVRASDPYIEKEWRLHLDPVPGHDFGLAFDTWYTAWARTRAEWLGEDLEAVSKRAERAIASCPADCRNQLFDLARLYLTLNLHESQWSKRARVPENDPGGTEGEDFVLAESLQLRNTHVYLAAAIWAAWAQRLPDGAFRDAGPVVDRVAQLEDVVDRDAAPAWRRERGLHWDHDPLPSVVLYNARALVVLDRNGGRITQLFSLVDGRPYSVSGTCKAYQFLDMDWASDSGVQCDGIVLQNTVWTPNHAYVASDVDPSRGTTGTSPAGDDAFDWYYPDNFNVYDEISTDPAAVTFEYGEGSPPADAPDNLQDLAARLAEDHRAKRAGERGVVLHDVEAFGRFRKTVRLDGQVVHVSYTGTLPGHRVANEFCVDLWAAAMQGKSQIATVSPDGRSAEVVNEAGLAVRVELGPGCEFSAAARAPQDRPTVETLRLHRVMTDDLEIVAPKGGDFDYRIVLPG
;
A
#
# COMPACT_ATOMS: atom_id res chain seq x y z
N MET A 1 -36.92 -27.33 -38.87
CA MET A 1 -35.50 -27.15 -38.54
C MET A 1 -34.72 -26.54 -39.71
N ASN A 2 -34.75 -25.22 -39.80
CA ASN A 2 -33.73 -24.41 -40.46
C ASN A 2 -32.64 -24.11 -39.42
N ALA A 3 -31.44 -24.63 -39.67
CA ALA A 3 -30.27 -24.34 -38.89
C ALA A 3 -29.17 -23.77 -39.79
N GLY A 4 -28.46 -22.75 -39.31
CA GLY A 4 -27.41 -22.06 -40.04
C GLY A 4 -26.19 -21.81 -39.19
N ILE A 5 -25.00 -21.89 -39.79
CA ILE A 5 -23.77 -21.44 -39.14
C ILE A 5 -23.50 -20.02 -39.63
N VAL A 6 -23.56 -19.07 -38.71
CA VAL A 6 -23.22 -17.67 -38.91
C VAL A 6 -21.77 -17.47 -38.45
N HIS A 7 -20.94 -17.01 -39.37
CA HIS A 7 -19.52 -16.77 -39.15
C HIS A 7 -19.20 -15.32 -39.51
N PHE A 8 -18.22 -14.71 -38.83
CA PHE A 8 -17.82 -13.33 -39.07
C PHE A 8 -18.93 -12.29 -38.79
N THR A 9 -19.54 -12.40 -37.61
CA THR A 9 -20.42 -11.40 -37.00
C THR A 9 -19.74 -10.77 -35.78
N PRO A 10 -20.27 -9.69 -35.17
CA PRO A 10 -19.67 -9.05 -33.99
C PRO A 10 -19.24 -10.01 -32.87
N ASP A 11 -19.95 -11.13 -32.72
CA ASP A 11 -19.75 -12.22 -31.77
C ASP A 11 -18.98 -13.44 -32.32
N ALA A 12 -18.59 -13.42 -33.60
CA ALA A 12 -17.98 -14.53 -34.33
C ALA A 12 -16.78 -14.10 -35.21
N TYR A 13 -16.02 -13.08 -34.79
CA TYR A 13 -14.79 -12.69 -35.48
C TYR A 13 -13.58 -13.54 -35.07
N PRO A 14 -12.72 -13.96 -36.03
CA PRO A 14 -11.49 -14.65 -35.71
C PRO A 14 -10.47 -13.68 -35.07
N ARG A 15 -9.68 -14.20 -34.14
CA ARG A 15 -8.60 -13.46 -33.47
C ARG A 15 -7.39 -14.33 -33.21
N VAL A 16 -6.32 -13.68 -32.78
CA VAL A 16 -5.06 -14.33 -32.37
C VAL A 16 -4.75 -13.97 -30.93
N VAL A 17 -4.05 -14.87 -30.23
CA VAL A 17 -3.40 -14.59 -28.96
C VAL A 17 -1.95 -15.03 -29.10
N ALA A 18 -1.02 -14.23 -28.58
CA ALA A 18 0.38 -14.61 -28.55
C ALA A 18 0.55 -15.86 -27.65
N GLY A 19 1.17 -16.90 -28.20
CA GLY A 19 1.57 -18.10 -27.49
C GLY A 19 3.05 -18.04 -27.07
N PRO A 20 3.50 -19.02 -26.27
CA PRO A 20 4.91 -19.15 -25.93
C PRO A 20 5.78 -19.33 -27.20
N ASP A 21 7.02 -18.86 -27.13
CA ASP A 21 8.06 -18.99 -28.17
C ASP A 21 7.72 -18.33 -29.52
N GLY A 22 6.87 -17.31 -29.54
CA GLY A 22 6.49 -16.57 -30.76
C GLY A 22 5.48 -17.29 -31.66
N SER A 23 4.88 -18.38 -31.18
CA SER A 23 3.76 -19.05 -31.83
C SER A 23 2.43 -18.33 -31.54
N LEU A 24 1.39 -18.54 -32.36
CA LEU A 24 0.09 -17.91 -32.19
C LEU A 24 -0.99 -18.94 -31.89
N ASP A 25 -1.85 -18.64 -30.92
CA ASP A 25 -3.10 -19.35 -30.71
C ASP A 25 -4.21 -18.65 -31.49
N VAL A 26 -4.75 -19.29 -32.53
CA VAL A 26 -5.84 -18.72 -33.33
C VAL A 26 -7.18 -19.19 -32.80
N LEU A 27 -8.06 -18.24 -32.50
CA LEU A 27 -9.40 -18.49 -31.98
C LEU A 27 -10.44 -18.22 -33.07
N LEU A 28 -11.24 -19.23 -33.37
CA LEU A 28 -12.28 -19.20 -34.40
C LEU A 28 -13.66 -19.43 -33.75
N PRO A 29 -14.39 -18.37 -33.40
CA PRO A 29 -15.74 -18.46 -32.88
C PRO A 29 -16.77 -18.64 -34.02
N PHE A 30 -17.80 -19.45 -33.77
CA PHE A 30 -18.89 -19.74 -34.69
C PHE A 30 -20.23 -19.60 -33.96
N ARG A 31 -21.16 -18.86 -34.55
CA ARG A 31 -22.55 -18.79 -34.09
C ARG A 31 -23.39 -19.78 -34.87
N ILE A 32 -24.21 -20.56 -34.16
CA ILE A 32 -25.12 -21.54 -34.75
C ILE A 32 -26.54 -21.12 -34.40
N GLU A 33 -27.33 -20.79 -35.42
CA GLU A 33 -28.72 -20.38 -35.27
C GLU A 33 -29.67 -21.52 -35.62
N THR A 34 -30.75 -21.68 -34.85
CA THR A 34 -31.82 -22.64 -35.08
C THR A 34 -33.19 -21.95 -34.94
N ASP A 35 -34.13 -22.32 -35.81
CA ASP A 35 -35.53 -21.87 -35.71
C ASP A 35 -36.28 -22.50 -34.52
N GLU A 36 -35.92 -23.71 -34.16
CA GLU A 36 -36.46 -24.49 -33.04
C GLU A 36 -35.61 -24.31 -31.76
N PRO A 37 -36.18 -23.78 -30.66
CA PRO A 37 -35.48 -23.66 -29.39
C PRO A 37 -35.11 -25.03 -28.77
N GLY A 38 -33.91 -25.13 -28.20
CA GLY A 38 -33.49 -26.28 -27.40
C GLY A 38 -32.97 -27.49 -28.19
N VAL A 39 -32.85 -27.35 -29.52
CA VAL A 39 -32.21 -28.36 -30.39
C VAL A 39 -30.74 -28.47 -30.04
N ARG A 40 -30.28 -29.67 -29.66
CA ARG A 40 -28.88 -29.89 -29.23
C ARG A 40 -27.98 -30.29 -30.39
N ILE A 41 -26.78 -29.69 -30.43
CA ILE A 41 -25.65 -30.19 -31.20
C ILE A 41 -25.20 -31.53 -30.60
N VAL A 42 -25.18 -32.61 -31.40
CA VAL A 42 -24.72 -33.95 -30.98
C VAL A 42 -23.35 -34.31 -31.54
N ALA A 43 -22.92 -33.67 -32.62
CA ALA A 43 -21.57 -33.79 -33.15
C ALA A 43 -21.14 -32.49 -33.84
N HIS A 44 -19.85 -32.24 -33.85
CA HIS A 44 -19.23 -31.17 -34.64
C HIS A 44 -17.89 -31.66 -35.18
N ARG A 45 -17.49 -31.15 -36.34
CA ARG A 45 -16.20 -31.45 -36.98
C ARG A 45 -15.63 -30.18 -37.57
N LEU A 46 -14.46 -29.77 -37.11
CA LEU A 46 -13.67 -28.73 -37.75
C LEU A 46 -12.69 -29.37 -38.72
N GLN A 47 -12.80 -29.00 -39.99
CA GLN A 47 -11.74 -29.22 -40.97
C GLN A 47 -10.90 -27.96 -41.03
N VAL A 48 -9.62 -28.06 -40.71
CA VAL A 48 -8.70 -26.94 -40.78
C VAL A 48 -7.38 -27.38 -41.42
N GLU A 49 -6.87 -26.53 -42.29
CA GLU A 49 -5.56 -26.62 -42.91
C GLU A 49 -4.75 -25.36 -42.56
N VAL A 50 -3.49 -25.55 -42.17
CA VAL A 50 -2.50 -24.48 -41.95
C VAL A 50 -1.43 -24.67 -43.01
N ASP A 51 -1.27 -23.69 -43.90
CA ASP A 51 -0.39 -23.74 -45.07
C ASP A 51 -0.58 -25.02 -45.90
N GLY A 52 -1.84 -25.42 -46.11
CA GLY A 52 -2.22 -26.62 -46.87
C GLY A 52 -1.98 -27.95 -46.15
N ARG A 53 -1.55 -27.95 -44.89
CA ARG A 53 -1.41 -29.15 -44.07
C ARG A 53 -2.58 -29.28 -43.11
N SER A 54 -3.20 -30.47 -43.05
CA SER A 54 -4.29 -30.72 -42.10
C SER A 54 -3.83 -30.46 -40.66
N TRP A 55 -4.56 -29.58 -39.98
CA TRP A 55 -4.35 -29.18 -38.58
C TRP A 55 -5.50 -29.65 -37.68
N SER A 56 -6.49 -30.35 -38.26
CA SER A 56 -7.78 -30.68 -37.64
C SER A 56 -7.63 -31.49 -36.34
N THR A 57 -6.63 -32.37 -36.26
CA THR A 57 -6.36 -33.18 -35.06
C THR A 57 -5.70 -32.41 -33.92
N ARG A 58 -5.17 -31.22 -34.19
CA ARG A 58 -4.55 -30.31 -33.20
C ARG A 58 -5.54 -29.28 -32.67
N ALA A 59 -6.58 -28.97 -33.44
CA ALA A 59 -7.63 -28.05 -33.06
C ALA A 59 -8.40 -28.56 -31.83
N ARG A 60 -8.69 -27.66 -30.89
CA ARG A 60 -9.53 -27.94 -29.73
C ARG A 60 -10.84 -27.20 -29.89
N MET A 61 -11.96 -27.92 -29.89
CA MET A 61 -13.30 -27.34 -29.98
C MET A 61 -13.93 -27.29 -28.59
N ARG A 62 -14.60 -26.18 -28.27
CA ARG A 62 -15.47 -26.09 -27.09
C ARG A 62 -16.85 -25.57 -27.45
N HIS A 63 -17.86 -26.09 -26.75
CA HIS A 63 -19.23 -25.59 -26.83
C HIS A 63 -19.46 -24.60 -25.70
N ILE A 64 -19.79 -23.37 -26.07
CA ILE A 64 -20.08 -22.29 -25.13
C ILE A 64 -21.52 -22.41 -24.68
N ARG A 65 -21.71 -22.66 -23.39
CA ARG A 65 -23.02 -22.84 -22.76
C ARG A 65 -23.43 -21.58 -22.01
N LYS A 66 -24.73 -21.44 -21.76
CA LYS A 66 -25.26 -20.40 -20.85
C LYS A 66 -24.50 -20.46 -19.52
N GLY A 67 -24.07 -19.31 -19.01
CA GLY A 67 -23.29 -19.21 -17.78
C GLY A 67 -21.80 -19.56 -17.92
N PHE A 68 -21.28 -19.84 -19.12
CA PHE A 68 -19.84 -20.04 -19.33
C PHE A 68 -19.04 -18.76 -19.10
N ALA A 69 -19.56 -17.60 -19.53
CA ALA A 69 -18.97 -16.30 -19.27
C ALA A 69 -18.93 -16.02 -17.76
N ASP A 70 -20.04 -16.24 -17.05
CA ASP A 70 -20.12 -16.11 -15.60
C ASP A 70 -19.15 -17.05 -14.88
N TRP A 71 -19.03 -18.29 -15.35
CA TRP A 71 -18.05 -19.23 -14.81
C TRP A 71 -16.61 -18.75 -15.02
N MET A 72 -16.23 -18.27 -16.21
CA MET A 72 -14.87 -17.73 -16.44
C MET A 72 -14.61 -16.49 -15.60
N ARG A 73 -15.57 -15.55 -15.53
CA ARG A 73 -15.48 -14.36 -14.67
C ARG A 73 -15.24 -14.78 -13.22
N HIS A 74 -16.04 -15.72 -12.73
CA HIS A 74 -15.89 -16.25 -11.39
C HIS A 74 -14.50 -16.86 -11.18
N GLN A 75 -13.98 -17.66 -12.11
CA GLN A 75 -12.62 -18.22 -12.00
C GLN A 75 -11.54 -17.13 -11.98
N MET A 76 -11.64 -16.10 -12.82
CA MET A 76 -10.68 -15.00 -12.83
C MET A 76 -10.75 -14.18 -11.54
N ARG A 77 -11.96 -13.89 -11.06
CA ARG A 77 -12.20 -13.22 -9.78
C ARG A 77 -11.58 -13.99 -8.63
N THR A 78 -11.86 -15.29 -8.49
CA THR A 78 -11.28 -16.13 -7.42
C THR A 78 -9.75 -16.25 -7.46
N GLN A 79 -9.11 -15.88 -8.57
CA GLN A 79 -7.66 -15.95 -8.70
C GLN A 79 -6.98 -14.58 -8.66
N GLY A 80 -7.75 -13.47 -8.61
CA GLY A 80 -7.23 -12.11 -8.72
C GLY A 80 -6.44 -11.81 -10.00
N GLN A 81 -6.45 -12.73 -10.98
CA GLN A 81 -5.65 -12.65 -12.20
C GLN A 81 -6.56 -12.59 -13.42
N PHE A 82 -6.60 -11.43 -14.07
CA PHE A 82 -7.45 -11.19 -15.22
C PHE A 82 -6.67 -11.23 -16.53
N ARG A 83 -6.83 -12.33 -17.28
CA ARG A 83 -6.30 -12.54 -18.64
C ARG A 83 -7.35 -12.24 -19.72
N PHE A 84 -7.55 -10.96 -20.03
CA PHE A 84 -8.58 -10.50 -20.98
C PHE A 84 -8.34 -11.02 -22.41
N GLU A 85 -7.09 -11.29 -22.79
CA GLU A 85 -6.72 -11.89 -24.07
C GLU A 85 -7.32 -13.30 -24.27
N HIS A 86 -7.66 -13.99 -23.19
CA HIS A 86 -8.28 -15.31 -23.21
C HIS A 86 -9.80 -15.27 -23.03
N LEU A 87 -10.36 -14.14 -22.59
CA LEU A 87 -11.80 -13.96 -22.47
C LEU A 87 -12.42 -13.89 -23.86
N PRO A 88 -13.36 -14.77 -24.20
CA PRO A 88 -14.02 -14.71 -25.49
C PRO A 88 -14.93 -13.50 -25.61
N TYR A 89 -15.05 -12.95 -26.81
CA TYR A 89 -15.83 -11.73 -27.05
C TYR A 89 -17.34 -11.83 -26.81
N TYR A 90 -17.86 -13.05 -26.59
CA TYR A 90 -19.26 -13.34 -26.30
C TYR A 90 -19.65 -13.23 -24.81
N VAL A 91 -18.79 -12.61 -23.99
CA VAL A 91 -19.13 -12.20 -22.62
C VAL A 91 -20.32 -11.22 -22.66
N GLY A 92 -21.48 -11.66 -22.15
CA GLY A 92 -22.75 -10.92 -22.21
C GLY A 92 -23.80 -11.45 -23.21
N LEU A 93 -23.56 -12.56 -23.91
CA LEU A 93 -24.52 -13.16 -24.86
C LEU A 93 -25.53 -14.14 -24.22
N ASP A 94 -25.67 -14.14 -22.89
CA ASP A 94 -26.55 -15.07 -22.16
C ASP A 94 -28.03 -14.92 -22.52
N HIS A 95 -28.46 -13.73 -22.94
CA HIS A 95 -29.80 -13.53 -23.49
C HIS A 95 -30.02 -14.33 -24.78
N SER A 96 -29.04 -14.30 -25.70
CA SER A 96 -29.09 -15.04 -26.96
C SER A 96 -29.04 -16.55 -26.74
N LEU A 97 -28.20 -17.02 -25.80
CA LEU A 97 -28.14 -18.43 -25.38
C LEU A 97 -29.42 -18.87 -24.65
N GLY A 98 -30.00 -18.00 -23.82
CA GLY A 98 -31.21 -18.26 -23.03
C GLY A 98 -32.46 -18.49 -23.89
N SER A 99 -32.49 -17.93 -25.11
CA SER A 99 -33.56 -18.21 -26.08
C SER A 99 -33.59 -19.66 -26.56
N GLY A 100 -32.49 -20.41 -26.40
CA GLY A 100 -32.33 -21.77 -26.92
C GLY A 100 -32.24 -21.86 -28.45
N ARG A 101 -32.28 -20.72 -29.16
CA ARG A 101 -32.19 -20.64 -30.64
C ARG A 101 -30.79 -20.33 -31.16
N THR A 102 -29.87 -19.98 -30.28
CA THR A 102 -28.48 -19.69 -30.63
C THR A 102 -27.55 -20.56 -29.79
N GLN A 103 -26.59 -21.21 -30.43
CA GLN A 103 -25.50 -21.97 -29.82
C GLN A 103 -24.18 -21.42 -30.33
N TYR A 104 -23.10 -21.54 -29.57
CA TYR A 104 -21.77 -21.08 -29.99
C TYR A 104 -20.73 -22.18 -29.84
N LEU A 105 -19.91 -22.34 -30.87
CA LEU A 105 -18.73 -23.20 -30.85
C LEU A 105 -17.49 -22.32 -31.04
N GLU A 106 -16.41 -22.63 -30.33
CA GLU A 106 -15.13 -21.96 -30.56
C GLU A 106 -14.04 -23.01 -30.79
N ALA A 107 -13.26 -22.81 -31.85
CA ALA A 107 -12.04 -23.55 -32.10
C ALA A 107 -10.83 -22.78 -31.59
N LYS A 108 -9.97 -23.43 -30.81
CA LYS A 108 -8.60 -22.99 -30.55
C LYS A 108 -7.64 -23.80 -31.41
N LEU A 109 -6.87 -23.12 -32.26
CA LEU A 109 -5.79 -23.68 -33.05
C LEU A 109 -4.47 -23.33 -32.36
N PRO A 110 -3.85 -24.27 -31.61
CA PRO A 110 -2.66 -23.96 -30.85
C PRO A 110 -1.41 -23.92 -31.72
N ALA A 111 -0.45 -23.07 -31.33
CA ALA A 111 0.90 -23.01 -31.86
C ALA A 111 0.97 -22.90 -33.40
N VAL A 112 0.13 -22.03 -33.97
CA VAL A 112 0.15 -21.70 -35.39
C VAL A 112 1.31 -20.72 -35.65
N PRO A 113 2.16 -20.95 -36.67
CA PRO A 113 3.21 -20.00 -37.03
C PRO A 113 2.63 -18.65 -37.47
N ALA A 114 3.27 -17.54 -37.08
CA ALA A 114 2.96 -16.23 -37.62
C ALA A 114 3.12 -16.20 -39.15
N GLY A 115 2.20 -15.54 -39.84
CA GLY A 115 2.09 -15.47 -41.30
C GLY A 115 1.35 -16.65 -41.96
N ALA A 116 1.05 -17.72 -41.22
CA ALA A 116 0.45 -18.92 -41.79
C ALA A 116 -0.98 -18.66 -42.31
N GLN A 117 -1.30 -19.23 -43.47
CA GLN A 117 -2.64 -19.21 -44.04
C GLN A 117 -3.48 -20.33 -43.43
N ILE A 118 -4.63 -19.97 -42.88
CA ILE A 118 -5.55 -20.90 -42.24
C ILE A 118 -6.80 -21.02 -43.10
N ARG A 119 -7.09 -22.22 -43.58
CA ARG A 119 -8.32 -22.53 -44.30
C ARG A 119 -9.17 -23.45 -43.44
N TYR A 120 -10.43 -23.11 -43.19
CA TYR A 120 -11.27 -23.90 -42.30
C TYR A 120 -12.74 -23.95 -42.70
N THR A 121 -13.38 -25.06 -42.32
CA THR A 121 -14.83 -25.32 -42.47
C THR A 121 -15.32 -26.04 -41.23
N LEU A 122 -16.43 -25.58 -40.66
CA LEU A 122 -17.11 -26.23 -39.54
C LEU A 122 -18.33 -27.01 -40.04
N SER A 123 -18.45 -28.27 -39.63
CA SER A 123 -19.68 -29.06 -39.77
C SER A 123 -20.32 -29.31 -38.40
N VAL A 124 -21.64 -29.20 -38.30
CA VAL A 124 -22.41 -29.41 -37.07
C VAL A 124 -23.59 -30.34 -37.34
N THR A 125 -23.78 -31.33 -36.47
CA THR A 125 -24.90 -32.29 -36.53
C THR A 125 -25.81 -32.12 -35.31
N PHE A 126 -27.12 -32.11 -35.53
CA PHE A 126 -28.14 -31.94 -34.48
C PHE A 126 -28.86 -33.25 -34.14
N ALA A 127 -29.37 -33.39 -32.90
CA ALA A 127 -29.92 -34.64 -32.35
C ALA A 127 -31.00 -35.31 -33.22
N HIS A 128 -31.75 -34.53 -34.03
CA HIS A 128 -32.78 -35.01 -34.94
C HIS A 128 -32.85 -34.14 -36.23
N GLY A 129 -31.71 -33.60 -36.67
CA GLY A 129 -31.64 -32.61 -37.76
C GLY A 129 -30.55 -32.88 -38.80
N PRO A 130 -30.52 -32.12 -39.90
CA PRO A 130 -29.49 -32.24 -40.93
C PRO A 130 -28.10 -31.85 -40.40
N GLU A 131 -27.03 -32.35 -41.04
CA GLU A 131 -25.69 -31.78 -40.89
C GLU A 131 -25.64 -30.44 -41.64
N VAL A 132 -25.15 -29.40 -40.96
CA VAL A 132 -24.99 -28.06 -41.53
C VAL A 132 -23.50 -27.75 -41.62
N HIS A 133 -23.09 -27.14 -42.72
CA HIS A 133 -21.71 -26.74 -42.97
C HIS A 133 -21.60 -25.21 -43.02
N SER A 134 -20.53 -24.67 -42.47
CA SER A 134 -20.14 -23.28 -42.72
C SER A 134 -19.64 -23.16 -44.16
N ALA A 135 -19.56 -21.93 -44.67
CA ALA A 135 -18.69 -21.67 -45.81
C ALA A 135 -17.24 -22.03 -45.44
N THR A 136 -16.44 -22.40 -46.45
CA THR A 136 -14.99 -22.49 -46.27
C THR A 136 -14.44 -21.08 -46.21
N CYS A 137 -13.81 -20.73 -45.09
CA CYS A 137 -13.21 -19.41 -44.88
C CYS A 137 -11.68 -19.53 -44.87
N THR A 138 -11.02 -18.44 -45.22
CA THR A 138 -9.56 -18.31 -45.09
C THR A 138 -9.23 -17.14 -44.17
N THR A 139 -8.24 -17.27 -43.29
CA THR A 139 -7.63 -16.14 -42.57
C THR A 139 -6.11 -16.31 -42.51
N VAL A 140 -5.42 -15.34 -41.95
CA VAL A 140 -3.95 -15.33 -41.83
C VAL A 140 -3.59 -15.06 -40.38
N ALA A 141 -2.73 -15.88 -39.79
CA ALA A 141 -2.28 -15.71 -38.41
C ALA A 141 -1.25 -14.57 -38.32
N VAL A 142 -1.69 -13.34 -38.11
CA VAL A 142 -0.80 -12.18 -37.91
C VAL A 142 -0.52 -12.00 -36.43
N ALA A 143 0.73 -11.77 -36.04
CA ALA A 143 1.06 -11.51 -34.64
C ALA A 143 0.57 -10.10 -34.21
N PRO A 144 -0.02 -9.94 -33.01
CA PRO A 144 -0.62 -8.67 -32.59
C PRO A 144 0.39 -7.59 -32.12
N ASP A 145 1.67 -7.95 -32.01
CA ASP A 145 2.80 -7.19 -31.46
C ASP A 145 3.32 -6.07 -32.38
N PHE A 146 2.42 -5.27 -32.93
CA PHE A 146 2.81 -4.04 -33.63
C PHE A 146 3.52 -3.08 -32.67
N THR A 147 4.48 -2.33 -33.19
CA THR A 147 5.29 -1.37 -32.43
C THR A 147 5.00 0.05 -32.91
N ARG A 148 5.57 1.04 -32.21
CA ARG A 148 5.47 2.44 -32.63
C ARG A 148 6.08 2.68 -34.01
N ASP A 149 7.15 1.97 -34.36
CA ASP A 149 7.84 2.12 -35.65
C ASP A 149 6.97 1.62 -36.82
N ASP A 150 5.93 0.85 -36.54
CA ASP A 150 4.97 0.39 -37.54
C ASP A 150 3.88 1.43 -37.84
N ILE A 151 3.72 2.48 -37.03
CA ILE A 151 2.70 3.50 -37.27
C ILE A 151 2.98 4.23 -38.60
N ARG A 152 1.94 4.37 -39.43
CA ARG A 152 1.94 5.17 -40.66
C ARG A 152 1.04 6.39 -40.59
N ARG A 153 -0.02 6.32 -39.79
CA ARG A 153 -0.93 7.45 -39.60
C ARG A 153 -1.64 7.38 -38.27
N ILE A 154 -1.71 8.52 -37.58
CA ILE A 154 -2.69 8.79 -36.54
C ILE A 154 -3.62 9.87 -37.09
N PHE A 155 -4.92 9.65 -37.03
CA PHE A 155 -5.90 10.56 -37.61
C PHE A 155 -7.03 10.87 -36.65
N ILE A 156 -7.37 12.16 -36.56
CA ILE A 156 -8.64 12.66 -36.04
C ILE A 156 -9.21 13.67 -37.06
N PRO A 157 -10.54 13.72 -37.27
CA PRO A 157 -11.17 14.65 -38.21
C PRO A 157 -10.84 16.13 -38.00
N GLN A 158 -10.83 16.54 -36.74
CA GLN A 158 -10.59 17.88 -36.22
C GLN A 158 -10.43 17.80 -34.70
N PRO A 159 -9.85 18.82 -34.03
CA PRO A 159 -9.76 18.84 -32.58
C PRO A 159 -11.13 18.61 -31.90
N GLY A 160 -11.16 17.75 -30.89
CA GLY A 160 -12.38 17.37 -30.17
C GLY A 160 -13.24 16.29 -30.83
N ALA A 161 -12.92 15.85 -32.05
CA ALA A 161 -13.58 14.74 -32.74
C ALA A 161 -12.88 13.38 -32.52
N ALA A 162 -12.22 13.20 -31.38
CA ALA A 162 -11.41 12.03 -31.05
C ALA A 162 -12.15 10.69 -31.19
N LEU A 163 -13.47 10.65 -30.99
CA LEU A 163 -14.27 9.42 -31.12
C LEU A 163 -14.21 8.80 -32.53
N ASP A 164 -14.03 9.63 -33.55
CA ASP A 164 -13.87 9.20 -34.94
C ASP A 164 -12.40 8.88 -35.30
N GLY A 165 -11.50 8.98 -34.33
CA GLY A 165 -10.08 8.81 -34.52
C GLY A 165 -9.64 7.36 -34.69
N TRP A 166 -8.53 7.18 -35.41
CA TRP A 166 -7.94 5.86 -35.64
C TRP A 166 -6.41 5.95 -35.85
N VAL A 167 -5.74 4.81 -35.66
CA VAL A 167 -4.30 4.64 -35.86
C VAL A 167 -4.07 3.49 -36.82
N LEU A 168 -3.31 3.74 -37.89
CA LEU A 168 -2.91 2.71 -38.85
C LEU A 168 -1.44 2.34 -38.69
N TYR A 169 -1.20 1.05 -38.63
CA TYR A 169 0.12 0.43 -38.63
C TYR A 169 0.34 -0.37 -39.90
N HIS A 170 1.60 -0.46 -40.30
CA HIS A 170 2.05 -1.28 -41.42
C HIS A 170 3.44 -1.84 -41.14
N ARG A 171 3.58 -3.15 -41.32
CA ARG A 171 4.88 -3.80 -41.36
C ARG A 171 4.95 -4.83 -42.49
N ARG A 172 6.16 -5.06 -42.98
CA ARG A 172 6.44 -6.12 -43.97
C ARG A 172 6.85 -7.39 -43.24
N ALA A 173 6.12 -8.48 -43.48
CA ALA A 173 6.40 -9.79 -42.91
C ALA A 173 6.51 -10.83 -44.04
N GLY A 174 7.75 -11.18 -44.41
CA GLY A 174 8.02 -12.11 -45.51
C GLY A 174 7.44 -11.62 -46.85
N ASP A 175 6.52 -12.39 -47.41
CA ASP A 175 5.84 -12.14 -48.69
C ASP A 175 4.51 -11.37 -48.54
N ARG A 176 4.27 -10.74 -47.38
CA ARG A 176 3.02 -10.05 -47.06
C ARG A 176 3.24 -8.64 -46.51
N ASP A 177 2.25 -7.78 -46.74
CA ASP A 177 2.05 -6.55 -46.00
C ASP A 177 0.98 -6.80 -44.92
N GLU A 178 1.36 -6.56 -43.68
CA GLU A 178 0.47 -6.67 -42.52
C GLU A 178 0.04 -5.25 -42.12
N ILE A 179 -1.27 -5.02 -42.09
CA ILE A 179 -1.88 -3.74 -41.79
C ILE A 179 -2.81 -3.93 -40.60
N ARG A 180 -2.64 -3.10 -39.57
CA ARG A 180 -3.52 -3.05 -38.40
C ARG A 180 -4.12 -1.66 -38.30
N VAL A 181 -5.40 -1.58 -37.94
CA VAL A 181 -6.06 -0.32 -37.61
C VAL A 181 -6.69 -0.42 -36.23
N ASP A 182 -6.27 0.46 -35.33
CA ASP A 182 -6.91 0.66 -34.02
C ASP A 182 -7.90 1.81 -34.13
N VAL A 183 -9.05 1.68 -33.47
CA VAL A 183 -10.03 2.78 -33.31
C VAL A 183 -10.30 3.02 -31.83
N VAL A 184 -10.88 4.17 -31.49
CA VAL A 184 -11.26 4.46 -30.09
C VAL A 184 -12.28 3.45 -29.54
N ASP A 185 -13.25 3.09 -30.36
CA ASP A 185 -14.29 2.10 -30.06
C ASP A 185 -14.93 1.64 -31.37
N LEU A 186 -14.85 0.34 -31.68
CA LEU A 186 -15.41 -0.22 -32.92
C LEU A 186 -16.92 -0.01 -33.04
N PHE A 187 -17.63 0.13 -31.92
CA PHE A 187 -19.08 0.26 -31.84
C PHE A 187 -19.54 1.66 -31.39
N ALA A 188 -18.64 2.65 -31.41
CA ALA A 188 -18.89 4.02 -30.96
C ALA A 188 -20.24 4.60 -31.42
N HIS A 189 -20.59 4.37 -32.69
CA HIS A 189 -21.77 4.97 -33.35
C HIS A 189 -22.90 3.98 -33.61
N ARG A 190 -22.61 2.68 -33.53
CA ARG A 190 -23.55 1.60 -33.88
C ARG A 190 -23.33 0.41 -32.96
N GLN A 191 -24.36 0.08 -32.18
CA GLN A 191 -24.31 -1.06 -31.26
C GLN A 191 -24.41 -2.43 -31.97
N ASP A 192 -24.91 -2.45 -33.20
CA ASP A 192 -25.20 -3.69 -33.94
C ASP A 192 -24.05 -4.20 -34.83
N ARG A 193 -23.12 -3.31 -35.24
CA ARG A 193 -22.01 -3.65 -36.13
C ARG A 193 -20.90 -2.58 -36.10
N PRO A 194 -19.63 -2.96 -36.34
CA PRO A 194 -18.54 -1.98 -36.46
C PRO A 194 -18.72 -1.06 -37.67
N ASP A 195 -18.32 0.20 -37.53
CA ASP A 195 -18.37 1.21 -38.62
C ASP A 195 -16.98 1.51 -39.21
N LEU A 196 -16.28 0.45 -39.64
CA LEU A 196 -14.95 0.53 -40.22
C LEU A 196 -14.85 -0.22 -41.56
N ALA A 197 -14.23 0.43 -42.54
CA ALA A 197 -13.84 -0.17 -43.81
C ALA A 197 -12.42 0.22 -44.23
N LEU A 198 -11.73 -0.70 -44.89
CA LEU A 198 -10.34 -0.63 -45.30
C LEU A 198 -10.22 -1.07 -46.77
N GLN A 199 -9.77 -0.17 -47.65
CA GLN A 199 -9.36 -0.53 -49.01
C GLN A 199 -7.84 -0.66 -49.02
N ILE A 200 -7.31 -1.79 -49.49
CA ILE A 200 -5.87 -2.08 -49.60
C ILE A 200 -5.59 -2.61 -51.00
N GLY A 201 -4.99 -1.79 -51.87
CA GLY A 201 -4.91 -2.11 -53.29
C GLY A 201 -6.31 -2.31 -53.86
N ASP A 202 -6.55 -3.48 -54.47
CA ASP A 202 -7.87 -3.86 -55.00
C ASP A 202 -8.79 -4.53 -53.97
N ARG A 203 -8.31 -4.80 -52.76
CA ARG A 203 -9.07 -5.51 -51.73
C ARG A 203 -9.84 -4.57 -50.82
N MET A 204 -11.16 -4.75 -50.75
CA MET A 204 -12.04 -4.06 -49.80
C MET A 204 -12.35 -4.97 -48.60
N ILE A 205 -12.18 -4.46 -47.39
CA ILE A 205 -12.63 -5.05 -46.13
C ILE A 205 -13.62 -4.08 -45.52
N ASP A 206 -14.88 -4.46 -45.39
CA ASP A 206 -15.94 -3.56 -44.91
C ASP A 206 -16.77 -4.23 -43.84
N LEU A 207 -16.40 -4.04 -42.56
CA LEU A 207 -17.01 -4.72 -41.41
C LEU A 207 -18.53 -4.47 -41.27
N ARG A 208 -19.12 -3.57 -42.07
CA ARG A 208 -20.56 -3.31 -42.11
C ARG A 208 -21.32 -4.32 -42.98
N THR A 209 -20.61 -5.13 -43.76
CA THR A 209 -21.14 -6.10 -44.75
C THR A 209 -20.43 -7.47 -44.63
N PRO A 210 -20.97 -8.55 -45.24
CA PRO A 210 -20.26 -9.84 -45.30
C PRO A 210 -18.92 -9.70 -46.04
N GLN A 211 -17.84 -10.25 -45.48
CA GLN A 211 -16.48 -10.03 -46.01
C GLN A 211 -16.11 -10.97 -47.16
N PRO A 212 -15.27 -10.51 -48.10
CA PRO A 212 -14.55 -11.39 -49.01
C PRO A 212 -13.41 -12.13 -48.28
N ASP A 213 -13.14 -13.37 -48.68
CA ASP A 213 -11.96 -14.12 -48.22
C ASP A 213 -10.64 -13.51 -48.76
N PRO A 214 -9.53 -13.52 -47.99
CA PRO A 214 -9.44 -13.94 -46.59
C PRO A 214 -10.14 -13.00 -45.60
N LEU A 215 -10.63 -13.52 -44.49
CA LEU A 215 -11.20 -12.76 -43.39
C LEU A 215 -10.11 -12.04 -42.58
N PRO A 216 -10.35 -10.79 -42.15
CA PRO A 216 -9.46 -10.08 -41.24
C PRO A 216 -9.52 -10.68 -39.83
N LEU A 217 -8.51 -10.40 -39.02
CA LEU A 217 -8.54 -10.65 -37.58
C LEU A 217 -9.13 -9.42 -36.89
N VAL A 218 -10.06 -9.60 -35.97
CA VAL A 218 -10.67 -8.50 -35.22
C VAL A 218 -10.48 -8.76 -33.74
N ASP A 219 -9.82 -7.82 -33.05
CA ASP A 219 -9.64 -7.86 -31.62
C ASP A 219 -10.53 -6.81 -30.96
N LEU A 220 -11.64 -7.26 -30.34
CA LEU A 220 -12.53 -6.34 -29.66
C LEU A 220 -11.95 -5.77 -28.36
N SER A 221 -11.02 -6.44 -27.68
CA SER A 221 -10.39 -5.90 -26.47
C SER A 221 -9.47 -4.73 -26.79
N ALA A 222 -8.76 -4.82 -27.92
CA ALA A 222 -7.92 -3.76 -28.43
C ALA A 222 -8.63 -2.81 -29.40
N ASP A 223 -9.94 -2.97 -29.66
CA ASP A 223 -10.67 -2.23 -30.72
C ASP A 223 -9.90 -2.15 -32.05
N SER A 224 -9.32 -3.28 -32.47
CA SER A 224 -8.40 -3.33 -33.61
C SER A 224 -8.80 -4.33 -34.68
N VAL A 225 -8.40 -4.02 -35.92
CA VAL A 225 -8.64 -4.85 -37.12
C VAL A 225 -7.33 -5.05 -37.85
N THR A 226 -6.94 -6.31 -38.04
CA THR A 226 -5.68 -6.69 -38.69
C THR A 226 -5.93 -7.47 -39.97
N VAL A 227 -5.23 -7.06 -41.03
CA VAL A 227 -5.34 -7.63 -42.38
C VAL A 227 -3.94 -7.94 -42.90
N ALA A 228 -3.74 -9.14 -43.44
CA ALA A 228 -2.57 -9.46 -44.24
C ALA A 228 -2.96 -9.54 -45.72
N VAL A 229 -2.19 -8.86 -46.58
CA VAL A 229 -2.31 -8.94 -48.03
C VAL A 229 -1.02 -9.49 -48.66
N PRO A 230 -1.10 -10.32 -49.72
CA PRO A 230 0.10 -10.73 -50.46
C PRO A 230 0.82 -9.52 -51.06
N ARG A 231 2.15 -9.55 -51.04
CA ARG A 231 2.98 -8.52 -51.68
C ARG A 231 2.95 -8.69 -53.19
N SER A 232 2.59 -7.63 -53.90
CA SER A 232 2.70 -7.53 -55.36
C SER A 232 3.93 -6.70 -55.75
N GLY A 233 5.13 -7.25 -55.52
CA GLY A 233 6.40 -6.58 -55.81
C GLY A 233 6.95 -5.74 -54.65
N ASP A 234 7.71 -4.69 -55.00
CA ASP A 234 8.36 -3.79 -54.03
C ASP A 234 7.55 -2.53 -53.71
N ASP A 235 6.53 -2.22 -54.51
CA ASP A 235 5.63 -1.09 -54.28
C ASP A 235 4.69 -1.36 -53.09
N LEU A 236 4.40 -0.33 -52.31
CA LEU A 236 3.44 -0.42 -51.20
C LEU A 236 2.01 -0.30 -51.73
N PRO A 237 1.05 -1.09 -51.21
CA PRO A 237 -0.33 -0.99 -51.65
C PRO A 237 -0.94 0.36 -51.25
N PRO A 238 -1.78 0.99 -52.09
CA PRO A 238 -2.55 2.15 -51.66
C PRO A 238 -3.55 1.73 -50.57
N VAL A 239 -3.67 2.53 -49.51
CA VAL A 239 -4.58 2.23 -48.40
C VAL A 239 -5.56 3.39 -48.17
N VAL A 240 -6.84 3.06 -48.05
CA VAL A 240 -7.89 4.01 -47.67
C VAL A 240 -8.61 3.48 -46.43
N VAL A 241 -8.63 4.27 -45.37
CA VAL A 241 -9.39 3.97 -44.15
C VAL A 241 -10.68 4.78 -44.18
N THR A 242 -11.82 4.11 -44.02
CA THR A 242 -13.13 4.73 -43.89
C THR A 242 -13.71 4.41 -42.52
N HIS A 243 -13.78 5.41 -41.65
CA HIS A 243 -14.39 5.31 -40.33
C HIS A 243 -15.50 6.36 -40.24
N HIS A 244 -16.69 5.93 -39.78
CA HIS A 244 -17.87 6.80 -39.69
C HIS A 244 -18.18 7.59 -40.98
N GLY A 245 -18.12 6.88 -42.11
CA GLY A 245 -18.43 7.43 -43.44
C GLY A 245 -17.37 8.37 -44.04
N ARG A 246 -16.26 8.64 -43.34
CA ARG A 246 -15.18 9.50 -43.84
C ARG A 246 -14.00 8.66 -44.33
N ALA A 247 -13.78 8.67 -45.65
CA ALA A 247 -12.64 8.04 -46.29
C ALA A 247 -11.39 8.93 -46.23
N VAL A 248 -10.25 8.33 -45.91
CA VAL A 248 -8.94 9.00 -45.80
C VAL A 248 -7.87 8.13 -46.44
N ASP A 249 -7.18 8.67 -47.44
CA ASP A 249 -6.02 8.02 -48.07
C ASP A 249 -4.81 8.03 -47.13
N VAL A 250 -4.07 6.92 -47.12
CA VAL A 250 -2.86 6.75 -46.31
C VAL A 250 -1.70 6.37 -47.21
N ASP A 251 -0.64 7.19 -47.17
CA ASP A 251 0.64 6.88 -47.78
C ASP A 251 1.46 6.01 -46.81
N LEU A 252 1.61 4.72 -47.12
CA LEU A 252 2.39 3.80 -46.31
C LEU A 252 3.91 4.06 -46.39
N ALA A 253 4.39 4.81 -47.39
CA ALA A 253 5.81 5.15 -47.53
C ALA A 253 6.18 6.40 -46.71
N ALA A 254 5.20 7.26 -46.41
CA ALA A 254 5.43 8.46 -45.64
C ALA A 254 5.74 8.10 -44.17
N PRO A 255 6.79 8.70 -43.57
CA PRO A 255 6.95 8.60 -42.13
C PRO A 255 5.72 9.20 -41.45
N ALA A 256 5.15 8.46 -40.50
CA ALA A 256 4.04 8.99 -39.72
C ALA A 256 4.50 10.23 -38.94
N ASP A 257 3.73 11.32 -39.02
CA ASP A 257 3.77 12.35 -37.99
C ASP A 257 3.05 11.79 -36.74
N ALA A 258 3.70 10.82 -36.08
CA ALA A 258 3.14 10.06 -34.97
C ALA A 258 3.56 10.66 -33.63
N GLY A 259 2.64 11.39 -33.00
CA GLY A 259 2.76 11.73 -31.58
C GLY A 259 2.58 10.52 -30.68
N SER A 260 2.62 10.75 -29.37
CA SER A 260 2.22 9.76 -28.37
C SER A 260 1.48 10.38 -27.22
N ALA A 261 0.55 9.63 -26.66
CA ALA A 261 0.10 9.88 -25.30
C ALA A 261 1.14 9.32 -24.32
N ARG A 262 1.94 10.14 -23.66
CA ARG A 262 2.84 9.65 -22.60
C ARG A 262 2.10 9.60 -21.29
N VAL A 263 2.22 8.48 -20.57
CA VAL A 263 1.52 8.23 -19.32
C VAL A 263 2.52 7.81 -18.24
N VAL A 264 2.39 8.38 -17.04
CA VAL A 264 3.12 7.97 -15.83
C VAL A 264 2.11 7.36 -14.86
N PHE A 265 2.45 6.21 -14.28
CA PHE A 265 1.69 5.59 -13.19
C PHE A 265 2.46 5.75 -11.89
N VAL A 266 1.84 6.38 -10.89
CA VAL A 266 2.37 6.46 -9.53
C VAL A 266 1.32 5.88 -8.56
N ASN A 267 1.48 4.63 -8.15
CA ASN A 267 0.62 4.04 -7.13
C ASN A 267 1.14 4.46 -5.76
N PHE A 268 0.28 5.06 -4.93
CA PHE A 268 0.63 5.53 -3.60
C PHE A 268 0.22 4.50 -2.54
N ALA A 269 1.19 3.91 -1.85
CA ALA A 269 0.95 2.88 -0.85
C ALA A 269 1.65 3.29 0.44
N ILE A 270 0.89 3.70 1.44
CA ILE A 270 1.43 4.05 2.75
C ILE A 270 0.66 3.30 3.80
N GLN A 271 1.36 2.85 4.83
CA GLN A 271 0.75 2.26 5.99
C GLN A 271 1.53 2.75 7.21
N GLY A 272 0.84 3.11 8.29
CA GLY A 272 1.50 3.18 9.59
C GLY A 272 2.17 1.84 9.87
N LEU A 273 3.12 1.76 10.81
CA LEU A 273 3.43 0.45 11.39
C LEU A 273 2.20 0.06 12.23
N ASN A 274 1.21 -0.49 11.55
CA ASN A 274 -0.07 -0.89 12.11
C ASN A 274 -0.04 -2.40 12.03
N ASP A 275 0.25 -3.02 13.17
CA ASP A 275 0.30 -4.45 13.31
C ASP A 275 -1.12 -4.94 13.57
N LEU A 276 -1.93 -4.86 12.51
CA LEU A 276 -3.35 -5.18 12.51
C LEU A 276 -3.54 -6.70 12.61
N PHE A 277 -3.13 -7.30 13.72
CA PHE A 277 -3.68 -8.59 14.12
C PHE A 277 -5.11 -8.33 14.60
N ALA A 278 -6.09 -8.28 13.68
CA ALA A 278 -7.38 -8.86 14.02
C ALA A 278 -7.15 -10.34 14.43
N THR A 279 -8.16 -11.02 14.98
CA THR A 279 -8.13 -12.49 15.06
C THR A 279 -7.55 -13.00 13.75
N ALA A 280 -6.42 -13.70 13.82
CA ALA A 280 -5.59 -13.91 12.64
C ALA A 280 -6.47 -14.58 11.59
N ASP A 281 -6.75 -13.86 10.50
CA ASP A 281 -8.07 -13.86 9.86
C ASP A 281 -8.65 -15.28 9.81
N ASP A 282 -9.73 -15.52 10.58
CA ASP A 282 -10.28 -16.87 10.81
C ASP A 282 -10.71 -17.55 9.50
N ASP A 283 -10.89 -16.77 8.43
CA ASP A 283 -11.16 -17.26 7.09
C ASP A 283 -9.93 -17.94 6.44
N TYR A 284 -8.73 -17.77 7.01
CA TYR A 284 -7.47 -18.24 6.47
C TYR A 284 -6.89 -19.35 7.34
N THR A 285 -6.60 -20.49 6.72
CA THR A 285 -5.91 -21.61 7.35
C THR A 285 -4.66 -21.98 6.54
N PRO A 286 -3.43 -21.77 7.07
CA PRO A 286 -3.15 -21.20 8.39
C PRO A 286 -3.51 -19.70 8.48
N PRO A 287 -3.71 -19.18 9.70
CA PRO A 287 -3.89 -17.75 9.96
C PRO A 287 -2.84 -16.86 9.29
N SER A 288 -3.23 -15.66 8.87
CA SER A 288 -2.37 -14.68 8.17
C SER A 288 -2.33 -13.33 8.88
N THR A 289 -1.22 -12.59 8.73
CA THR A 289 -1.11 -11.20 9.23
C THR A 289 -1.85 -10.23 8.31
N TYR A 290 -2.19 -9.02 8.78
CA TYR A 290 -2.79 -8.00 7.93
C TYR A 290 -1.95 -7.67 6.70
N ALA A 291 -0.62 -7.59 6.84
CA ALA A 291 0.26 -7.31 5.71
C ALA A 291 0.20 -8.45 4.68
N GLN A 292 0.13 -9.71 5.13
CA GLN A 292 -0.02 -10.87 4.23
C GLN A 292 -1.34 -10.83 3.45
N VAL A 293 -2.45 -10.48 4.13
CA VAL A 293 -3.76 -10.37 3.50
C VAL A 293 -3.84 -9.16 2.55
N THR A 294 -3.37 -8.00 2.99
CA THR A 294 -3.26 -6.76 2.16
C THR A 294 -2.37 -6.97 0.95
N MET A 295 -1.28 -7.72 1.11
CA MET A 295 -0.40 -8.09 0.01
C MET A 295 -1.11 -9.04 -0.94
N ARG A 296 -1.80 -10.07 -0.42
CA ARG A 296 -2.48 -11.08 -1.23
C ARG A 296 -3.65 -11.70 -0.45
N ASP A 297 -4.86 -11.27 -0.79
CA ASP A 297 -6.12 -11.87 -0.37
C ASP A 297 -6.70 -12.68 -1.55
N PRO A 298 -6.39 -13.98 -1.68
CA PRO A 298 -6.96 -14.82 -2.73
C PRO A 298 -8.44 -15.15 -2.51
N ALA A 299 -8.96 -15.02 -1.30
CA ALA A 299 -10.34 -15.37 -0.96
C ALA A 299 -11.29 -14.18 -1.14
N ALA A 300 -10.75 -12.95 -1.18
CA ALA A 300 -11.46 -11.71 -0.92
C ALA A 300 -12.29 -11.85 0.35
N SER A 301 -11.66 -12.35 1.42
CA SER A 301 -12.32 -12.55 2.71
C SER A 301 -12.20 -11.32 3.60
N TYR A 302 -11.22 -10.45 3.31
CA TYR A 302 -10.89 -9.33 4.15
C TYR A 302 -11.27 -7.98 3.51
N SER A 303 -12.25 -7.29 4.11
CA SER A 303 -12.45 -5.86 3.92
C SER A 303 -12.23 -5.09 5.21
N SER A 304 -11.32 -4.12 5.15
CA SER A 304 -11.21 -3.05 6.15
C SER A 304 -12.30 -1.99 5.95
N ARG A 305 -13.53 -2.38 5.60
CA ARG A 305 -14.67 -1.47 5.47
C ARG A 305 -15.87 -2.00 6.28
N PRO A 306 -16.33 -1.25 7.28
CA PRO A 306 -17.43 -1.64 8.14
C PRO A 306 -18.74 -1.96 7.43
N GLY A 307 -19.31 -3.11 7.78
CA GLY A 307 -20.62 -3.55 7.27
C GLY A 307 -20.66 -3.82 5.77
N SER A 308 -19.50 -3.79 5.08
CA SER A 308 -19.39 -4.19 3.69
C SER A 308 -19.57 -5.70 3.57
N LYS A 309 -20.05 -6.15 2.41
CA LYS A 309 -20.06 -7.58 2.05
C LYS A 309 -18.99 -7.77 1.00
N GLU A 310 -18.14 -8.75 1.23
CA GLU A 310 -17.04 -9.08 0.34
C GLU A 310 -17.49 -9.46 -1.07
N SER A 311 -16.61 -9.18 -2.04
CA SER A 311 -16.89 -9.33 -3.47
C SER A 311 -16.49 -10.70 -4.03
N ASN A 312 -15.82 -11.57 -3.25
CA ASN A 312 -15.20 -12.84 -3.71
C ASN A 312 -14.23 -12.65 -4.90
N THR A 313 -13.64 -11.46 -5.06
CA THR A 313 -12.66 -11.13 -6.08
C THR A 313 -11.28 -11.00 -5.42
N GLY A 314 -10.37 -11.93 -5.70
CA GLY A 314 -9.06 -11.92 -5.06
C GLY A 314 -8.32 -10.61 -5.30
N ASP A 315 -7.89 -9.98 -4.21
CA ASP A 315 -7.43 -8.60 -4.14
C ASP A 315 -6.12 -8.48 -3.35
N GLY A 316 -5.47 -7.30 -3.41
CA GLY A 316 -4.18 -7.04 -2.77
C GLY A 316 -3.05 -6.67 -3.73
N TYR A 317 -2.02 -6.03 -3.18
CA TYR A 317 -0.92 -5.40 -3.96
C TYR A 317 -0.25 -6.38 -4.93
N ALA A 318 -0.15 -7.66 -4.55
CA ALA A 318 0.52 -8.67 -5.34
C ALA A 318 -0.22 -8.96 -6.66
N PHE A 319 -1.53 -8.78 -6.75
CA PHE A 319 -2.26 -8.95 -8.02
C PHE A 319 -2.02 -7.77 -8.97
N THR A 320 -1.94 -6.56 -8.45
CA THR A 320 -1.51 -5.37 -9.21
C THR A 320 -0.08 -5.56 -9.73
N LEU A 321 0.82 -6.09 -8.87
CA LEU A 321 2.20 -6.43 -9.22
C LEU A 321 2.33 -7.69 -10.10
N ASP A 322 1.36 -8.60 -10.11
CA ASP A 322 1.35 -9.71 -11.07
C ASP A 322 0.90 -9.18 -12.45
N ALA A 323 -0.07 -8.25 -12.48
CA ALA A 323 -0.62 -7.69 -13.71
C ALA A 323 0.37 -6.78 -14.45
N HIS A 324 1.09 -5.89 -13.77
CA HIS A 324 2.08 -5.03 -14.45
C HIS A 324 3.23 -5.85 -15.07
N ARG A 325 3.65 -6.97 -14.44
CA ARG A 325 4.60 -7.93 -15.03
C ARG A 325 4.04 -8.60 -16.26
N HIS A 326 2.81 -9.12 -16.15
CA HIS A 326 2.14 -9.81 -17.26
C HIS A 326 1.99 -8.90 -18.49
N TYR A 327 1.60 -7.63 -18.27
CA TYR A 327 1.41 -6.66 -19.36
C TYR A 327 2.66 -5.84 -19.70
N GLY A 328 3.77 -6.00 -18.97
CA GLY A 328 5.02 -5.26 -19.19
C GLY A 328 4.87 -3.74 -19.01
N ILE A 329 3.97 -3.30 -18.13
CA ILE A 329 3.70 -1.88 -17.90
C ILE A 329 4.56 -1.38 -16.73
N LYS A 330 5.44 -0.42 -17.01
CA LYS A 330 6.27 0.20 -15.96
C LYS A 330 5.41 0.99 -14.99
N GLN A 331 5.71 0.91 -13.69
CA GLN A 331 4.98 1.63 -12.65
C GLN A 331 5.93 2.21 -11.61
N MET A 332 5.62 3.41 -11.14
CA MET A 332 6.24 4.00 -9.96
C MET A 332 5.39 3.64 -8.74
N TRP A 333 6.03 3.24 -7.65
CA TRP A 333 5.35 2.92 -6.39
C TRP A 333 5.91 3.80 -5.28
N ALA A 334 5.06 4.68 -4.77
CA ALA A 334 5.37 5.60 -3.69
C ALA A 334 5.08 4.94 -2.36
N MET A 335 6.11 4.66 -1.56
CA MET A 335 6.00 3.93 -0.29
C MET A 335 6.66 4.67 0.87
N ASN A 336 6.08 4.52 2.06
CA ASN A 336 6.70 4.95 3.30
C ASN A 336 7.52 3.81 3.95
N GLY A 337 8.31 4.15 4.96
CA GLY A 337 9.11 3.16 5.71
C GLY A 337 8.25 2.11 6.40
N GLY A 338 7.13 2.51 7.00
CA GLY A 338 6.23 1.59 7.70
C GLY A 338 5.69 0.46 6.81
N LEU A 339 5.22 0.76 5.59
CA LEU A 339 4.80 -0.27 4.65
C LEU A 339 5.98 -1.15 4.20
N LEU A 340 7.15 -0.57 3.93
CA LEU A 340 8.33 -1.33 3.52
C LEU A 340 8.76 -2.35 4.59
N ASP A 341 8.72 -1.95 5.85
CA ASP A 341 9.02 -2.82 6.99
C ASP A 341 8.01 -3.97 7.07
N LEU A 342 6.70 -3.67 7.00
CA LEU A 342 5.64 -4.69 6.97
C LEU A 342 5.87 -5.70 5.83
N LEU A 343 6.18 -5.23 4.62
CA LEU A 343 6.43 -6.11 3.49
C LEU A 343 7.71 -6.95 3.65
N ALA A 344 8.76 -6.38 4.26
CA ALA A 344 10.03 -7.07 4.43
C ALA A 344 9.94 -8.23 5.42
N HIS A 345 9.19 -8.06 6.51
CA HIS A 345 9.10 -9.07 7.56
C HIS A 345 7.96 -10.07 7.30
N ASP A 346 6.80 -9.61 6.82
CA ASP A 346 5.63 -10.47 6.68
C ASP A 346 5.47 -11.08 5.28
N CYS A 347 6.04 -10.44 4.24
CA CYS A 347 5.87 -10.79 2.83
C CYS A 347 7.19 -10.95 2.04
N PRO A 348 8.21 -11.67 2.56
CA PRO A 348 9.56 -11.68 1.97
C PRO A 348 9.63 -12.24 0.54
N GLU A 349 8.75 -13.18 0.15
CA GLU A 349 8.70 -13.72 -1.21
C GLU A 349 8.18 -12.69 -2.23
N ASP A 350 7.14 -11.94 -1.85
CA ASP A 350 6.61 -10.85 -2.65
C ASP A 350 7.61 -9.69 -2.77
N LEU A 351 8.28 -9.34 -1.67
CA LEU A 351 9.36 -8.36 -1.68
C LEU A 351 10.49 -8.76 -2.63
N GLN A 352 10.87 -10.05 -2.65
CA GLN A 352 11.91 -10.54 -3.57
C GLN A 352 11.50 -10.38 -5.04
N ARG A 353 10.23 -10.59 -5.38
CA ARG A 353 9.71 -10.31 -6.73
C ARG A 353 9.71 -8.82 -7.04
N MET A 354 9.36 -7.96 -6.09
CA MET A 354 9.48 -6.51 -6.28
C MET A 354 10.94 -6.09 -6.56
N ARG A 355 11.92 -6.66 -5.85
CA ARG A 355 13.36 -6.44 -6.14
C ARG A 355 13.76 -6.90 -7.54
N GLU A 356 13.14 -7.94 -8.07
CA GLU A 356 13.32 -8.37 -9.47
C GLU A 356 12.75 -7.32 -10.43
N ASP A 357 11.52 -6.87 -10.19
CA ASP A 357 10.87 -5.84 -11.00
C ASP A 357 11.64 -4.52 -11.01
N VAL A 358 12.27 -4.13 -9.89
CA VAL A 358 13.16 -2.96 -9.80
C VAL A 358 14.39 -3.14 -10.68
N ARG A 359 15.07 -4.29 -10.59
CA ARG A 359 16.26 -4.59 -11.40
C ARG A 359 15.96 -4.63 -12.89
N ASP A 360 14.77 -5.10 -13.26
CA ASP A 360 14.31 -5.17 -14.64
C ASP A 360 13.75 -3.84 -15.16
N GLY A 361 13.69 -2.79 -14.32
CA GLY A 361 13.20 -1.46 -14.68
C GLY A 361 11.68 -1.39 -14.90
N LEU A 362 10.94 -2.36 -14.37
CA LEU A 362 9.48 -2.42 -14.43
C LEU A 362 8.85 -1.72 -13.22
N LEU A 363 9.51 -1.77 -12.06
CA LEU A 363 9.09 -1.10 -10.82
C LEU A 363 10.06 0.03 -10.49
N VAL A 364 9.55 1.23 -10.25
CA VAL A 364 10.36 2.41 -9.87
C VAL A 364 10.01 2.81 -8.44
N PRO A 365 10.90 2.59 -7.45
CA PRO A 365 10.63 2.94 -6.06
C PRO A 365 10.70 4.46 -5.83
N VAL A 366 9.63 5.02 -5.26
CA VAL A 366 9.44 6.45 -4.98
C VAL A 366 9.25 6.66 -3.48
N VAL A 367 9.96 7.62 -2.89
CA VAL A 367 9.90 7.84 -1.44
C VAL A 367 8.69 8.69 -1.05
N ALA A 368 7.88 8.20 -0.11
CA ALA A 368 6.80 8.96 0.53
C ALA A 368 7.18 9.49 1.93
N GLY A 369 8.46 9.36 2.31
CA GLY A 369 8.98 9.66 3.65
C GLY A 369 8.92 8.45 4.59
N PHE A 370 9.74 8.40 5.63
CA PHE A 370 9.79 7.23 6.52
C PHE A 370 8.45 7.00 7.25
N GLY A 371 7.95 8.01 7.96
CA GLY A 371 6.61 8.01 8.55
C GLY A 371 5.63 8.90 7.79
N ALA A 372 5.77 9.10 6.48
CA ALA A 372 4.79 9.82 5.63
C ALA A 372 4.16 11.10 6.22
N HIS A 373 4.95 11.94 6.90
CA HIS A 373 4.41 13.10 7.58
C HIS A 373 4.23 14.32 6.66
N ARG A 374 3.41 15.26 7.12
CA ARG A 374 3.05 16.46 6.35
C ARG A 374 4.08 17.56 6.55
N LEU A 375 4.92 17.77 5.54
CA LEU A 375 6.13 18.59 5.62
C LEU A 375 5.94 20.03 6.17
N PRO A 376 4.86 20.78 5.87
CA PRO A 376 4.75 22.18 6.30
C PRO A 376 4.78 22.39 7.81
N TYR A 377 4.43 21.37 8.60
CA TYR A 377 4.20 21.48 10.04
C TYR A 377 5.43 21.15 10.91
N TYR A 378 6.56 20.78 10.29
CA TYR A 378 7.78 20.39 11.01
C TYR A 378 9.01 21.18 10.55
N THR A 379 10.10 21.10 11.31
CA THR A 379 11.34 21.79 10.96
C THR A 379 12.00 21.21 9.71
N ALA A 380 12.88 22.00 9.07
CA ALA A 380 13.63 21.56 7.89
C ALA A 380 14.48 20.32 8.15
N ALA A 381 14.98 20.16 9.38
CA ALA A 381 15.78 19.00 9.77
C ALA A 381 14.92 17.74 9.87
N THR A 382 13.77 17.81 10.56
CA THR A 382 12.82 16.69 10.66
C THR A 382 12.27 16.27 9.30
N ASN A 383 11.96 17.24 8.44
CA ASN A 383 11.56 16.97 7.05
C ASN A 383 12.67 16.26 6.27
N LEU A 384 13.92 16.72 6.39
CA LEU A 384 15.07 16.09 5.73
C LEU A 384 15.27 14.66 6.25
N ASP A 385 15.15 14.44 7.56
CA ASP A 385 15.30 13.13 8.19
C ASP A 385 14.26 12.15 7.66
N ALA A 386 12.98 12.53 7.58
CA ALA A 386 11.96 11.63 7.07
C ALA A 386 12.19 11.25 5.59
N ILE A 387 12.61 12.19 4.74
CA ILE A 387 12.87 11.90 3.32
C ILE A 387 14.11 11.02 3.17
N THR A 388 15.19 11.35 3.88
CA THR A 388 16.46 10.61 3.78
C THR A 388 16.35 9.22 4.37
N LEU A 389 15.77 9.07 5.57
CA LEU A 389 15.55 7.75 6.18
C LEU A 389 14.61 6.90 5.32
N GLY A 390 13.54 7.47 4.77
CA GLY A 390 12.65 6.74 3.85
C GLY A 390 13.37 6.30 2.57
N SER A 391 14.23 7.15 2.01
CA SER A 391 15.03 6.80 0.83
C SER A 391 16.11 5.77 1.14
N ASP A 392 16.71 5.83 2.33
CA ASP A 392 17.72 4.88 2.78
C ASP A 392 17.10 3.51 3.02
N ALA A 393 15.97 3.44 3.74
CA ALA A 393 15.23 2.20 3.96
C ALA A 393 14.80 1.56 2.64
N MET A 394 14.28 2.36 1.70
CA MET A 394 13.88 1.88 0.39
C MET A 394 15.08 1.35 -0.43
N ARG A 395 16.26 1.98 -0.37
CA ARG A 395 17.47 1.46 -1.02
C ARG A 395 17.95 0.15 -0.40
N GLU A 396 17.93 0.03 0.92
CA GLU A 396 18.36 -1.18 1.61
C GLU A 396 17.36 -2.34 1.39
N ILE A 397 16.06 -2.03 1.40
CA ILE A 397 14.99 -3.04 1.31
C ILE A 397 14.66 -3.39 -0.15
N LEU A 398 14.53 -2.45 -1.08
CA LEU A 398 14.19 -2.73 -2.49
C LEU A 398 15.40 -2.72 -3.43
N GLY A 399 16.56 -2.28 -2.96
CA GLY A 399 17.80 -2.20 -3.74
C GLY A 399 18.03 -0.85 -4.41
N GLU A 400 16.97 -0.06 -4.66
CA GLU A 400 17.07 1.25 -5.31
C GLU A 400 16.00 2.23 -4.79
N THR A 401 16.23 3.52 -5.03
CA THR A 401 15.24 4.59 -4.83
C THR A 401 15.51 5.69 -5.84
N ARG A 402 14.46 6.25 -6.45
CA ARG A 402 14.60 7.41 -7.33
C ARG A 402 14.41 8.71 -6.56
N PRO A 403 15.05 9.82 -7.01
CA PRO A 403 14.92 11.14 -6.37
C PRO A 403 13.56 11.79 -6.68
N VAL A 404 12.49 11.09 -6.34
CA VAL A 404 11.10 11.49 -6.53
C VAL A 404 10.45 11.49 -5.16
N TYR A 405 9.88 12.63 -4.77
CA TYR A 405 9.12 12.71 -3.52
C TYR A 405 7.63 12.70 -3.80
N TYR A 406 6.91 11.83 -3.10
CA TYR A 406 5.45 11.81 -3.06
C TYR A 406 4.98 12.28 -1.68
N PRO A 407 4.45 13.51 -1.54
CA PRO A 407 3.98 14.01 -0.25
C PRO A 407 2.68 13.31 0.17
N ASP A 408 2.56 12.94 1.44
CA ASP A 408 1.29 12.52 2.02
C ASP A 408 0.20 13.57 1.75
N SER A 409 -0.96 13.11 1.27
CA SER A 409 -2.10 13.95 0.89
C SER A 409 -1.74 15.07 -0.09
N ARG A 410 -0.61 14.91 -0.81
CA ARG A 410 0.03 15.86 -1.73
C ARG A 410 0.32 17.23 -1.10
N ILE A 411 0.49 17.29 0.22
CA ILE A 411 0.68 18.54 0.96
C ILE A 411 2.12 19.03 0.84
N VAL A 412 2.28 20.19 0.21
CA VAL A 412 3.55 20.93 0.12
C VAL A 412 3.32 22.43 0.11
N THR A 413 4.36 23.21 0.46
CA THR A 413 4.35 24.68 0.40
C THR A 413 5.70 25.23 -0.07
N ASP A 414 5.73 26.49 -0.51
CA ASP A 414 6.95 27.24 -0.85
C ASP A 414 7.79 27.69 0.37
N ARG A 415 7.44 27.22 1.57
CA ARG A 415 8.11 27.64 2.81
C ARG A 415 9.54 27.09 2.89
N PRO A 416 10.48 27.83 3.50
CA PRO A 416 11.88 27.41 3.58
C PRO A 416 12.11 26.05 4.22
N ASN A 417 11.30 25.64 5.21
CA ASN A 417 11.43 24.33 5.87
C ASN A 417 11.11 23.15 4.93
N VAL A 418 10.19 23.33 4.00
CA VAL A 418 9.83 22.31 2.99
C VAL A 418 10.86 22.33 1.86
N VAL A 419 11.09 23.49 1.27
CA VAL A 419 11.99 23.67 0.12
C VAL A 419 13.42 23.23 0.43
N GLN A 420 13.97 23.64 1.57
CA GLN A 420 15.33 23.27 1.94
C GLN A 420 15.48 21.77 2.21
N ALA A 421 14.45 21.12 2.76
CA ALA A 421 14.48 19.69 3.03
C ALA A 421 14.51 18.89 1.71
N LEU A 422 13.62 19.21 0.77
CA LEU A 422 13.58 18.60 -0.57
C LEU A 422 14.92 18.78 -1.32
N GLN A 423 15.48 19.99 -1.30
CA GLN A 423 16.76 20.28 -1.95
C GLN A 423 17.93 19.53 -1.31
N LYS A 424 18.02 19.52 0.03
CA LYS A 424 19.10 18.82 0.75
C LYS A 424 18.99 17.30 0.65
N ALA A 425 17.77 16.76 0.55
CA ALA A 425 17.54 15.35 0.29
C ALA A 425 17.92 14.94 -1.15
N GLY A 426 18.19 15.91 -2.03
CA GLY A 426 18.56 15.64 -3.42
C GLY A 426 17.39 15.20 -4.29
N MET A 427 16.16 15.62 -3.95
CA MET A 427 14.98 15.33 -4.76
C MET A 427 15.04 16.08 -6.10
N GLU A 428 14.67 15.39 -7.17
CA GLU A 428 14.62 15.91 -8.53
C GLU A 428 13.18 16.12 -9.00
N PHE A 429 12.26 15.23 -8.60
CA PHE A 429 10.86 15.29 -8.96
C PHE A 429 9.94 15.41 -7.73
N LEU A 430 8.81 16.06 -7.92
CA LEU A 430 7.75 16.21 -6.92
C LEU A 430 6.40 15.85 -7.56
N VAL A 431 5.61 14.99 -6.91
CA VAL A 431 4.26 14.61 -7.38
C VAL A 431 3.19 15.36 -6.58
N VAL A 432 2.30 16.07 -7.27
CA VAL A 432 1.18 16.82 -6.65
C VAL A 432 -0.06 16.79 -7.54
N ASP A 433 -1.24 17.08 -7.02
CA ASP A 433 -2.46 17.19 -7.83
C ASP A 433 -2.41 18.41 -8.79
N GLY A 434 -2.87 18.24 -10.02
CA GLY A 434 -3.15 19.36 -10.93
C GLY A 434 -4.49 20.03 -10.59
N GLY A 435 -4.62 21.33 -10.87
CA GLY A 435 -5.86 22.06 -10.58
C GLY A 435 -7.05 21.66 -11.47
N HIS A 436 -8.25 21.61 -10.89
CA HIS A 436 -9.51 21.45 -11.61
C HIS A 436 -10.11 22.77 -12.10
N HIS A 437 -10.82 22.72 -13.23
CA HIS A 437 -11.76 23.76 -13.63
C HIS A 437 -13.15 23.14 -13.76
N GLU A 438 -13.85 22.95 -12.64
CA GLU A 438 -15.28 22.63 -12.68
C GLU A 438 -16.10 23.93 -12.51
N ASN A 439 -17.06 24.15 -13.42
CA ASN A 439 -18.07 25.22 -13.31
C ASN A 439 -17.57 26.68 -13.20
N GLY A 440 -16.31 26.96 -13.54
CA GLY A 440 -15.76 28.31 -13.53
C GLY A 440 -15.32 28.82 -12.16
N GLU A 441 -15.31 27.97 -11.14
CA GLU A 441 -14.60 28.21 -9.87
C GLU A 441 -13.20 27.62 -9.97
N GLU A 442 -12.20 28.36 -9.47
CA GLU A 442 -10.81 27.93 -9.43
C GLU A 442 -10.64 26.98 -8.23
N ASP A 443 -10.22 25.75 -8.51
CA ASP A 443 -9.86 24.77 -7.47
C ASP A 443 -8.71 25.35 -6.62
N THR A 444 -8.92 25.39 -5.30
CA THR A 444 -7.97 26.04 -4.38
C THR A 444 -6.83 25.11 -3.95
N ALA A 445 -6.87 23.82 -4.29
CA ALA A 445 -5.94 22.82 -3.75
C ALA A 445 -4.48 23.05 -4.19
N THR A 446 -4.25 23.24 -5.50
CA THR A 446 -2.93 23.54 -6.05
C THR A 446 -2.84 24.98 -6.54
N VAL A 447 -1.96 25.76 -5.92
CA VAL A 447 -1.73 27.16 -6.26
C VAL A 447 -0.34 27.32 -6.84
N VAL A 448 -0.29 27.77 -8.10
CA VAL A 448 0.94 28.12 -8.81
C VAL A 448 0.96 29.61 -9.15
N ARG A 449 2.15 30.20 -9.25
CA ARG A 449 2.35 31.60 -9.68
C ARG A 449 3.31 31.69 -10.84
N ASN A 450 3.19 32.78 -11.58
CA ASN A 450 4.11 33.17 -12.65
C ASN A 450 4.46 32.03 -13.64
N PRO A 451 3.49 31.21 -14.12
CA PRO A 451 3.82 30.19 -15.10
C PRO A 451 4.36 30.84 -16.37
N SER A 452 5.51 30.34 -16.84
CA SER A 452 6.13 30.77 -18.09
C SER A 452 6.53 29.52 -18.89
N PRO A 453 5.82 29.21 -20.00
CA PRO A 453 4.74 29.99 -20.59
C PRO A 453 3.45 30.02 -19.74
N PRO A 454 2.49 30.93 -19.99
CA PRO A 454 1.23 30.93 -19.24
C PRO A 454 0.44 29.63 -19.43
N MET A 455 -0.09 29.07 -18.34
CA MET A 455 -0.97 27.88 -18.37
C MET A 455 -2.34 28.22 -18.97
N GLY A 456 -2.98 27.20 -19.57
CA GLY A 456 -4.31 27.33 -20.17
C GLY A 456 -4.34 28.16 -21.46
N ARG A 457 -3.19 28.30 -22.14
CA ARG A 457 -3.06 29.06 -23.39
C ARG A 457 -2.19 28.34 -24.40
N GLU A 458 -2.42 28.65 -25.68
CA GLU A 458 -1.52 28.23 -26.74
C GLU A 458 -0.26 29.11 -26.76
N THR A 459 0.91 28.50 -26.63
CA THR A 459 2.21 29.18 -26.70
C THR A 459 3.16 28.39 -27.57
N GLY A 460 3.77 29.04 -28.57
CA GLY A 460 4.72 28.39 -29.49
C GLY A 460 4.10 27.23 -30.27
N GLY A 461 2.79 27.31 -30.56
CA GLY A 461 2.03 26.24 -31.21
C GLY A 461 1.75 25.05 -30.30
N ARG A 462 1.81 25.18 -28.96
CA ARG A 462 1.44 24.12 -28.00
C ARG A 462 0.38 24.59 -27.02
N TRP A 463 -0.59 23.75 -26.70
CA TRP A 463 -1.53 24.01 -25.61
C TRP A 463 -0.92 23.58 -24.27
N VAL A 464 -0.46 24.52 -23.45
CA VAL A 464 0.32 24.21 -22.24
C VAL A 464 -0.56 24.28 -20.99
N ASN A 465 -0.59 23.21 -20.19
CA ASN A 465 -1.35 23.14 -18.93
C ASN A 465 -0.74 22.10 -17.96
N TRP A 466 -1.52 21.55 -17.03
CA TRP A 466 -1.11 20.52 -16.06
C TRP A 466 -0.57 19.24 -16.72
N GLN A 467 -0.99 18.89 -17.94
CA GLN A 467 -0.57 17.67 -18.66
C GLN A 467 0.85 17.74 -19.26
N TYR A 468 1.79 18.37 -18.56
CA TYR A 468 3.19 18.54 -18.97
C TYR A 468 4.10 18.52 -17.75
N LEU A 469 5.39 18.25 -17.97
CA LEU A 469 6.40 18.40 -16.94
C LEU A 469 6.77 19.87 -16.79
N TRP A 470 6.72 20.39 -15.57
CA TRP A 470 7.12 21.75 -15.23
C TRP A 470 8.33 21.77 -14.32
N ARG A 471 9.05 22.90 -14.25
CA ARG A 471 10.04 23.14 -13.21
C ARG A 471 9.52 24.17 -12.22
N ASP A 472 9.57 23.85 -10.93
CA ASP A 472 9.35 24.82 -9.88
C ASP A 472 10.62 25.65 -9.66
N ARG A 473 10.53 26.98 -9.74
CA ARG A 473 11.69 27.88 -9.58
C ARG A 473 12.16 27.96 -8.14
N VAL A 474 11.24 27.80 -7.18
CA VAL A 474 11.54 27.98 -5.76
C VAL A 474 12.40 26.82 -5.26
N SER A 475 11.96 25.60 -5.53
CA SER A 475 12.67 24.38 -5.13
C SER A 475 13.69 23.91 -6.17
N GLY A 476 13.50 24.22 -7.45
CA GLY A 476 14.32 23.74 -8.56
C GLY A 476 13.89 22.38 -9.12
N LEU A 477 12.90 21.74 -8.48
CA LEU A 477 12.41 20.40 -8.80
C LEU A 477 11.50 20.41 -10.03
N LYS A 478 11.41 19.25 -10.70
CA LYS A 478 10.44 18.99 -11.75
C LYS A 478 9.12 18.54 -11.12
N VAL A 479 8.01 19.12 -11.54
CA VAL A 479 6.69 18.86 -10.96
C VAL A 479 5.87 17.96 -11.89
N LEU A 480 5.45 16.82 -11.37
CA LEU A 480 4.53 15.88 -11.98
C LEU A 480 3.12 16.18 -11.43
N PHE A 481 2.28 16.79 -12.26
CA PHE A 481 0.89 17.07 -11.88
C PHE A 481 -0.01 15.88 -12.20
N ILE A 482 -0.65 15.31 -11.17
CA ILE A 482 -1.69 14.29 -11.33
C ILE A 482 -2.80 14.89 -12.16
N ASP A 483 -3.15 14.23 -13.27
CA ASP A 483 -4.23 14.67 -14.14
C ASP A 483 -5.57 14.23 -13.54
N PRO A 484 -6.48 15.16 -13.24
CA PRO A 484 -7.82 14.88 -12.71
C PRO A 484 -8.58 13.77 -13.42
N GLU A 485 -8.62 13.84 -14.75
CA GLU A 485 -9.39 12.88 -15.55
C GLU A 485 -8.73 11.50 -15.50
N MET A 486 -7.40 11.42 -15.47
CA MET A 486 -6.71 10.14 -15.25
C MET A 486 -7.08 9.54 -13.89
N LYS A 487 -6.97 10.32 -12.80
CA LYS A 487 -7.29 9.86 -11.43
C LYS A 487 -8.72 9.33 -11.33
N ASP A 488 -9.69 10.08 -11.86
CA ASP A 488 -11.11 9.72 -11.75
C ASP A 488 -11.56 8.65 -12.73
N ARG A 489 -10.99 8.60 -13.94
CA ARG A 489 -11.52 7.78 -15.05
C ARG A 489 -10.70 6.53 -15.34
N LEU A 490 -9.48 6.36 -14.80
CA LEU A 490 -8.69 5.15 -15.06
C LEU A 490 -9.48 3.89 -14.70
N LEU A 491 -10.15 3.94 -13.55
CA LEU A 491 -11.01 2.87 -13.03
C LEU A 491 -12.50 3.08 -13.35
N GLY A 492 -12.82 4.04 -14.22
CA GLY A 492 -14.18 4.47 -14.54
C GLY A 492 -14.83 3.73 -15.71
N ALA A 493 -14.24 2.63 -16.18
CA ALA A 493 -14.87 1.80 -17.21
C ALA A 493 -16.17 1.19 -16.68
N ASP A 494 -17.20 1.14 -17.53
CA ASP A 494 -18.38 0.33 -17.22
C ASP A 494 -18.02 -1.17 -17.25
N ASP A 495 -18.85 -2.00 -16.64
CA ASP A 495 -18.51 -3.43 -16.49
C ASP A 495 -18.45 -4.15 -17.85
N HIS A 496 -19.16 -3.63 -18.87
CA HIS A 496 -19.11 -4.19 -20.22
C HIS A 496 -17.74 -3.97 -20.89
N ASP A 497 -17.18 -2.79 -20.74
CA ASP A 497 -15.85 -2.44 -21.24
C ASP A 497 -14.75 -3.08 -20.39
N ALA A 498 -14.87 -3.05 -19.06
CA ALA A 498 -13.91 -3.67 -18.15
C ALA A 498 -13.78 -5.19 -18.40
N ASP A 499 -14.89 -5.90 -18.59
CA ASP A 499 -14.91 -7.32 -18.95
C ASP A 499 -14.20 -7.63 -20.28
N ARG A 500 -14.04 -6.64 -21.14
CA ARG A 500 -13.32 -6.76 -22.41
C ARG A 500 -11.89 -6.26 -22.33
N GLY A 501 -11.37 -5.98 -21.13
CA GLY A 501 -10.02 -5.47 -20.95
C GLY A 501 -9.86 -4.06 -21.51
N LYS A 502 -10.90 -3.22 -21.42
CA LYS A 502 -10.87 -1.84 -21.91
C LYS A 502 -10.90 -0.83 -20.78
N ILE A 503 -10.16 0.26 -20.96
CA ILE A 503 -10.24 1.47 -20.13
C ILE A 503 -11.49 2.31 -20.48
N ALA A 504 -11.89 3.27 -19.64
CA ALA A 504 -13.00 4.18 -19.93
C ALA A 504 -12.86 4.88 -21.30
N ARG A 505 -13.97 4.94 -22.06
CA ARG A 505 -13.99 5.51 -23.43
C ARG A 505 -13.44 6.94 -23.51
N ASP A 506 -13.71 7.77 -22.50
CA ASP A 506 -13.22 9.16 -22.48
C ASP A 506 -11.69 9.25 -22.36
N LEU A 507 -11.04 8.32 -21.65
CA LEU A 507 -9.58 8.26 -21.63
C LEU A 507 -8.99 7.82 -22.96
N ARG A 508 -9.63 6.86 -23.65
CA ARG A 508 -9.22 6.45 -25.01
C ARG A 508 -9.26 7.66 -25.97
N ARG A 509 -10.33 8.46 -25.90
CA ARG A 509 -10.48 9.72 -26.66
C ARG A 509 -9.36 10.71 -26.32
N LYS A 510 -9.07 10.90 -25.03
CA LYS A 510 -8.00 11.79 -24.58
C LYS A 510 -6.63 11.35 -25.11
N PHE A 511 -6.32 10.07 -25.03
CA PHE A 511 -5.04 9.56 -25.50
C PHE A 511 -4.87 9.77 -27.00
N ILE A 512 -5.88 9.44 -27.83
CA ILE A 512 -5.73 9.58 -29.28
C ILE A 512 -5.66 11.05 -29.70
N GLU A 513 -6.37 11.94 -29.01
CA GLU A 513 -6.29 13.39 -29.25
C GLU A 513 -4.86 13.92 -29.01
N LEU A 514 -4.20 13.44 -27.94
CA LEU A 514 -2.81 13.80 -27.64
C LEU A 514 -1.83 13.23 -28.68
N ALA A 515 -2.03 11.98 -29.10
CA ALA A 515 -1.17 11.33 -30.07
C ALA A 515 -1.34 11.89 -31.50
N ALA A 516 -2.54 12.33 -31.87
CA ALA A 516 -2.88 12.82 -33.21
C ALA A 516 -2.47 14.26 -33.50
N GLN A 517 -2.10 15.03 -32.48
CA GLN A 517 -1.70 16.43 -32.62
C GLN A 517 -0.27 16.68 -32.09
N PRO A 518 0.75 15.96 -32.60
CA PRO A 518 2.12 16.02 -32.07
C PRO A 518 2.67 17.44 -32.03
N GLN A 519 2.38 18.28 -33.02
CA GLN A 519 2.80 19.67 -33.05
C GLN A 519 2.19 20.51 -31.92
N LEU A 520 0.92 20.27 -31.55
CA LEU A 520 0.18 21.01 -30.52
C LEU A 520 0.39 20.45 -29.11
N ARG A 521 0.72 19.17 -29.02
CA ARG A 521 0.76 18.40 -27.77
C ARG A 521 2.15 17.80 -27.51
N ARG A 522 3.19 18.27 -28.19
CA ARG A 522 4.56 17.77 -28.05
C ARG A 522 5.02 17.82 -26.60
N GLY A 523 5.43 16.67 -26.06
CA GLY A 523 5.90 16.57 -24.68
C GLY A 523 4.78 16.52 -23.64
N ASN A 524 3.53 16.26 -24.06
CA ASN A 524 2.45 15.92 -23.13
C ASN A 524 2.88 14.80 -22.18
N LEU A 525 2.38 14.86 -20.95
CA LEU A 525 2.64 13.89 -19.91
C LEU A 525 1.39 13.79 -19.04
N LEU A 526 0.68 12.67 -19.12
CA LEU A 526 -0.47 12.39 -18.28
C LEU A 526 0.01 11.59 -17.07
N VAL A 527 -0.20 12.12 -15.88
CA VAL A 527 0.15 11.41 -14.65
C VAL A 527 -1.13 10.85 -14.06
N TYR A 528 -1.20 9.53 -13.94
CA TYR A 528 -2.13 8.86 -13.05
C TYR A 528 -1.46 8.66 -11.69
N SER A 529 -2.17 9.03 -10.63
CA SER A 529 -1.82 8.61 -9.29
C SER A 529 -3.06 8.57 -8.40
N ASP A 530 -3.15 7.53 -7.60
CA ASP A 530 -4.15 7.32 -6.58
C ASP A 530 -3.62 6.27 -5.58
N ASP A 531 -4.39 5.99 -4.53
CA ASP A 531 -4.05 4.97 -3.53
C ASP A 531 -3.91 3.59 -4.21
N ALA A 532 -2.82 2.88 -3.91
CA ALA A 532 -2.53 1.55 -4.45
C ALA A 532 -3.58 0.53 -4.01
N ASP A 533 -4.17 0.71 -2.83
CA ASP A 533 -5.28 -0.07 -2.29
C ASP A 533 -6.48 -0.07 -3.23
N LYS A 534 -6.79 1.08 -3.84
CA LYS A 534 -7.86 1.21 -4.84
C LYS A 534 -7.53 0.42 -6.10
N ALA A 535 -6.32 0.56 -6.64
CA ALA A 535 -5.88 -0.19 -7.81
C ALA A 535 -5.87 -1.72 -7.56
N SER A 536 -5.65 -2.11 -6.30
CA SER A 536 -5.50 -3.50 -5.87
C SER A 536 -6.79 -4.11 -5.35
N GLY A 537 -7.88 -3.34 -5.27
CA GLY A 537 -9.15 -3.79 -4.69
C GLY A 537 -9.11 -4.03 -3.17
N ASN A 538 -8.09 -3.54 -2.47
CA ASN A 538 -7.86 -3.89 -1.07
C ASN A 538 -8.64 -3.00 -0.07
N GLY A 539 -9.09 -3.61 1.03
CA GLY A 539 -9.44 -2.95 2.28
C GLY A 539 -10.64 -2.02 2.19
N TRP A 540 -10.37 -0.71 2.10
CA TRP A 540 -11.37 0.37 2.12
C TRP A 540 -12.21 0.45 0.83
N PHE A 541 -11.64 0.00 -0.29
CA PHE A 541 -12.25 0.15 -1.61
C PHE A 541 -13.01 -1.09 -2.07
N ASP A 542 -13.03 -2.17 -1.28
CA ASP A 542 -13.73 -3.41 -1.60
C ASP A 542 -15.19 -3.44 -1.11
N GLY A 543 -15.92 -4.39 -1.67
CA GLY A 543 -17.26 -4.80 -1.35
C GLY A 543 -18.35 -4.02 -2.07
N VAL A 544 -19.54 -4.00 -1.46
CA VAL A 544 -20.75 -3.50 -2.12
C VAL A 544 -21.00 -2.04 -1.75
N TYR A 545 -20.86 -1.13 -2.72
CA TYR A 545 -21.14 0.31 -2.58
C TYR A 545 -22.54 0.65 -3.10
N ASN A 546 -23.43 1.13 -2.21
CA ASN A 546 -24.82 1.47 -2.55
C ASN A 546 -25.58 0.35 -3.29
N GLY A 547 -25.29 -0.92 -2.94
CA GLY A 547 -25.88 -2.10 -3.56
C GLY A 547 -25.18 -2.61 -4.82
N ASN A 548 -24.08 -1.97 -5.26
CA ASN A 548 -23.29 -2.39 -6.42
C ASN A 548 -21.90 -2.90 -5.99
N GLU A 549 -21.50 -4.05 -6.50
CA GLU A 549 -20.15 -4.60 -6.33
C GLU A 549 -19.15 -3.74 -7.12
N LEU A 550 -18.06 -3.29 -6.49
CA LEU A 550 -17.00 -2.52 -7.15
C LEU A 550 -15.82 -3.44 -7.47
N GLN A 551 -15.44 -3.55 -8.74
CA GLN A 551 -14.34 -4.43 -9.20
C GLN A 551 -13.14 -3.60 -9.64
N PHE A 552 -12.53 -2.85 -8.71
CA PHE A 552 -11.46 -1.92 -9.05
C PHE A 552 -10.20 -2.63 -9.56
N ASN A 553 -9.80 -3.75 -8.96
CA ASN A 553 -8.67 -4.56 -9.41
C ASN A 553 -8.87 -5.02 -10.87
N GLN A 554 -10.04 -5.56 -11.21
CA GLN A 554 -10.37 -5.91 -12.60
C GLN A 554 -10.23 -4.71 -13.54
N LYS A 555 -10.79 -3.55 -13.16
CA LYS A 555 -10.77 -2.32 -13.99
C LYS A 555 -9.35 -1.80 -14.17
N TYR A 556 -8.49 -1.92 -13.15
CA TYR A 556 -7.08 -1.57 -13.23
C TYR A 556 -6.35 -2.50 -14.21
N GLN A 557 -6.49 -3.82 -14.05
CA GLN A 557 -5.88 -4.79 -14.97
C GLN A 557 -6.39 -4.64 -16.40
N ALA A 558 -7.67 -4.28 -16.59
CA ALA A 558 -8.23 -3.97 -17.89
C ALA A 558 -7.55 -2.74 -18.52
N ALA A 559 -7.28 -1.70 -17.73
CA ALA A 559 -6.52 -0.55 -18.20
C ALA A 559 -5.09 -0.93 -18.63
N LEU A 560 -4.38 -1.75 -17.82
CA LEU A 560 -3.03 -2.23 -18.18
C LEU A 560 -3.03 -3.06 -19.47
N SER A 561 -4.01 -3.98 -19.60
CA SER A 561 -4.20 -4.79 -20.80
C SER A 561 -4.41 -3.93 -22.04
N TRP A 562 -5.31 -2.95 -21.94
CA TRP A 562 -5.59 -2.03 -23.04
C TRP A 562 -4.35 -1.21 -23.42
N LEU A 563 -3.61 -0.68 -22.45
CA LEU A 563 -2.39 0.10 -22.70
C LEU A 563 -1.31 -0.73 -23.40
N ALA A 564 -1.11 -1.98 -22.97
CA ALA A 564 -0.14 -2.89 -23.60
C ALA A 564 -0.48 -3.17 -25.08
N ALA A 565 -1.75 -3.12 -25.46
CA ALA A 565 -2.19 -3.36 -26.82
C ALA A 565 -2.02 -2.15 -27.77
N HIS A 566 -1.72 -0.94 -27.27
CA HIS A 566 -1.74 0.32 -28.05
C HIS A 566 -0.40 1.10 -28.01
N PRO A 567 0.56 0.80 -28.90
CA PRO A 567 1.90 1.42 -28.94
C PRO A 567 1.97 2.94 -29.10
N TRP A 568 0.89 3.61 -29.50
CA TRP A 568 0.81 5.07 -29.57
C TRP A 568 0.56 5.70 -28.19
N VAL A 569 0.25 4.91 -27.17
CA VAL A 569 0.32 5.28 -25.76
C VAL A 569 1.63 4.74 -25.18
N GLN A 570 2.48 5.63 -24.69
CA GLN A 570 3.78 5.28 -24.13
C GLN A 570 3.73 5.42 -22.63
N VAL A 571 3.85 4.30 -21.92
CA VAL A 571 4.06 4.36 -20.47
C VAL A 571 5.53 4.69 -20.21
N VAL A 572 5.76 5.75 -19.45
CA VAL A 572 7.08 6.28 -19.10
C VAL A 572 7.20 6.45 -17.59
N THR A 573 8.42 6.52 -17.10
CA THR A 573 8.77 6.77 -15.70
C THR A 573 9.68 7.99 -15.61
N THR A 574 10.07 8.40 -14.41
CA THR A 574 11.06 9.47 -14.23
C THR A 574 12.42 9.16 -14.85
N ASP A 575 12.76 7.88 -15.06
CA ASP A 575 13.99 7.46 -15.73
C ASP A 575 13.98 7.84 -17.22
N ASP A 576 12.81 8.06 -17.80
CA ASP A 576 12.60 8.46 -19.20
C ASP A 576 12.47 9.99 -19.37
N LEU A 577 12.53 10.77 -18.28
CA LEU A 577 12.25 12.21 -18.27
C LEU A 577 13.48 13.02 -17.90
N GLY A 578 13.71 14.12 -18.62
CA GLY A 578 14.83 15.03 -18.36
C GLY A 578 14.46 16.51 -18.44
N ASP A 579 15.47 17.37 -18.37
CA ASP A 579 15.29 18.83 -18.47
C ASP A 579 14.68 19.25 -19.82
N ALA A 580 14.92 18.47 -20.88
CA ALA A 580 14.37 18.71 -22.21
C ALA A 580 12.85 18.49 -22.28
N ASP A 581 12.26 17.77 -21.32
CA ASP A 581 10.83 17.53 -21.24
C ASP A 581 10.08 18.64 -20.50
N CYS A 582 10.80 19.50 -19.76
CA CYS A 582 10.19 20.63 -19.09
C CYS A 582 9.65 21.64 -20.11
N VAL A 583 8.34 21.91 -20.04
CA VAL A 583 7.70 22.89 -20.94
C VAL A 583 7.95 24.34 -20.51
N GLY A 584 8.36 24.55 -19.27
CA GLY A 584 8.67 25.86 -18.71
C GLY A 584 8.81 25.81 -17.20
N ASP A 585 8.74 27.00 -16.60
CA ASP A 585 8.92 27.20 -15.18
C ASP A 585 7.66 27.81 -14.54
N LEU A 586 7.43 27.49 -13.27
CA LEU A 586 6.39 28.07 -12.42
C LEU A 586 6.89 28.22 -10.98
N ASP A 587 6.13 28.90 -10.13
CA ASP A 587 6.38 28.93 -8.69
C ASP A 587 5.26 28.13 -8.00
N LEU A 588 5.56 26.96 -7.44
CA LEU A 588 4.59 26.15 -6.71
C LEU A 588 4.43 26.70 -5.29
N VAL A 589 3.30 27.37 -5.00
CA VAL A 589 3.08 28.03 -3.71
C VAL A 589 2.59 27.05 -2.67
N ARG A 590 1.59 26.22 -3.04
CA ARG A 590 1.06 25.13 -2.22
C ARG A 590 0.36 24.10 -3.09
N ALA A 591 0.25 22.87 -2.59
CA ALA A 591 -0.60 21.82 -3.15
C ALA A 591 -1.17 20.96 -2.02
N SER A 592 -2.30 20.29 -2.29
CA SER A 592 -2.92 19.25 -1.45
C SER A 592 -3.96 18.47 -2.27
N ASP A 593 -4.52 17.41 -1.67
CA ASP A 593 -5.65 16.67 -2.25
C ASP A 593 -6.91 17.55 -2.40
N PRO A 594 -7.45 17.75 -3.61
CA PRO A 594 -8.67 18.53 -3.82
C PRO A 594 -9.91 17.96 -3.12
N TYR A 595 -9.99 16.63 -2.91
CA TYR A 595 -11.09 16.02 -2.16
C TYR A 595 -11.10 16.49 -0.70
N ILE A 596 -9.90 16.62 -0.11
CA ILE A 596 -9.71 17.05 1.28
C ILE A 596 -9.87 18.57 1.44
N GLU A 597 -9.52 19.38 0.44
CA GLU A 597 -9.71 20.83 0.57
C GLU A 597 -11.19 21.23 0.53
N LYS A 598 -12.01 20.52 -0.25
CA LYS A 598 -13.42 20.87 -0.49
C LYS A 598 -14.33 20.51 0.67
N GLU A 599 -14.22 19.29 1.18
CA GLU A 599 -15.24 18.73 2.06
C GLU A 599 -14.87 18.84 3.55
N TRP A 600 -13.61 19.16 3.84
CA TRP A 600 -12.94 18.54 4.98
C TRP A 600 -12.25 19.57 5.92
N ARG A 601 -12.44 20.88 5.69
CA ARG A 601 -11.94 21.98 6.53
C ARG A 601 -12.76 22.15 7.81
N LEU A 602 -12.10 22.37 8.95
CA LEU A 602 -12.76 22.58 10.24
C LEU A 602 -13.01 24.07 10.53
N HIS A 603 -13.98 24.36 11.40
CA HIS A 603 -14.26 25.72 11.88
C HIS A 603 -13.29 26.15 13.00
N LEU A 604 -11.99 26.11 12.73
CA LEU A 604 -10.92 26.48 13.65
C LEU A 604 -9.95 27.47 12.99
N ASP A 605 -9.51 28.47 13.74
CA ASP A 605 -8.44 29.37 13.30
C ASP A 605 -7.07 28.67 13.39
N PRO A 606 -6.27 28.67 12.31
CA PRO A 606 -4.92 28.09 12.31
C PRO A 606 -4.04 28.58 13.46
N VAL A 607 -3.17 27.70 13.99
CA VAL A 607 -2.11 28.10 14.94
C VAL A 607 -1.21 29.17 14.29
N PRO A 608 -0.81 30.23 15.01
CA PRO A 608 0.07 31.27 14.46
C PRO A 608 1.33 30.68 13.80
N GLY A 609 1.59 31.04 12.55
CA GLY A 609 2.71 30.52 11.76
C GLY A 609 2.37 29.32 10.87
N HIS A 610 1.20 28.71 11.05
CA HIS A 610 0.71 27.55 10.29
C HIS A 610 -0.57 27.84 9.48
N ASP A 611 -0.77 29.09 9.05
CA ASP A 611 -1.81 29.46 8.08
C ASP A 611 -1.21 29.42 6.65
N PHE A 612 -1.43 28.32 5.97
CA PHE A 612 -1.01 28.04 4.60
C PHE A 612 -2.19 28.08 3.62
N GLY A 613 -3.40 28.34 4.13
CA GLY A 613 -4.65 28.32 3.37
C GLY A 613 -5.23 26.93 3.12
N LEU A 614 -4.70 25.90 3.77
CA LEU A 614 -5.05 24.48 3.58
C LEU A 614 -6.12 24.05 4.58
N ALA A 615 -6.95 23.07 4.23
CA ALA A 615 -7.86 22.42 5.17
C ALA A 615 -7.10 21.82 6.35
N PHE A 616 -5.92 21.26 6.08
CA PHE A 616 -5.02 20.66 7.09
C PHE A 616 -4.50 21.63 8.15
N ASP A 617 -4.49 22.94 7.90
CA ASP A 617 -4.09 23.92 8.92
C ASP A 617 -5.01 23.86 10.14
N THR A 618 -6.29 23.60 9.88
CA THR A 618 -7.32 23.47 10.91
C THR A 618 -7.22 22.13 11.64
N TRP A 619 -6.77 21.07 10.96
CA TRP A 619 -6.53 19.75 11.56
C TRP A 619 -5.29 19.75 12.44
N TYR A 620 -4.20 20.34 11.94
CA TYR A 620 -2.99 20.57 12.72
C TYR A 620 -3.32 21.37 13.97
N THR A 621 -4.20 22.37 13.87
CA THR A 621 -4.65 23.15 15.02
C THR A 621 -5.39 22.30 16.04
N ALA A 622 -6.30 21.42 15.60
CA ALA A 622 -7.01 20.50 16.48
C ALA A 622 -6.01 19.58 17.20
N TRP A 623 -5.11 18.95 16.45
CA TRP A 623 -4.05 18.09 17.00
C TRP A 623 -3.14 18.84 17.99
N ALA A 624 -2.57 19.97 17.56
CA ALA A 624 -1.58 20.74 18.31
C ALA A 624 -2.12 21.23 19.66
N ARG A 625 -3.43 21.51 19.75
CA ARG A 625 -4.10 21.95 20.98
C ARG A 625 -4.65 20.80 21.82
N THR A 626 -4.61 19.57 21.32
CA THR A 626 -5.10 18.42 22.08
C THR A 626 -4.18 18.16 23.25
N ARG A 627 -4.76 18.07 24.45
CA ARG A 627 -4.02 17.96 25.70
C ARG A 627 -3.87 16.50 26.10
N ALA A 628 -2.65 16.07 26.39
CA ALA A 628 -2.39 14.85 27.12
C ALA A 628 -2.58 15.13 28.62
N GLU A 629 -3.79 14.94 29.14
CA GLU A 629 -4.15 15.32 30.53
C GLU A 629 -3.22 14.69 31.57
N TRP A 630 -2.77 13.47 31.31
CA TRP A 630 -1.84 12.73 32.16
C TRP A 630 -0.40 13.31 32.19
N LEU A 631 0.03 14.01 31.14
CA LEU A 631 1.30 14.77 31.08
C LEU A 631 1.14 16.25 31.45
N GLY A 632 -0.09 16.75 31.37
CA GLY A 632 -0.44 18.16 31.58
C GLY A 632 0.01 19.10 30.46
N GLU A 633 0.43 18.57 29.31
CA GLU A 633 0.96 19.31 28.13
C GLU A 633 0.14 19.00 26.87
N ASP A 634 0.23 19.87 25.86
CA ASP A 634 -0.35 19.61 24.54
C ASP A 634 0.59 18.79 23.65
N LEU A 635 0.04 18.13 22.63
CA LEU A 635 0.81 17.28 21.72
C LEU A 635 1.87 18.06 20.92
N GLU A 636 1.63 19.35 20.64
CA GLU A 636 2.60 20.22 19.98
C GLU A 636 3.85 20.41 20.85
N ALA A 637 3.68 20.64 22.14
CA ALA A 637 4.77 20.79 23.09
C ALA A 637 5.62 19.52 23.20
N VAL A 638 4.96 18.35 23.24
CA VAL A 638 5.63 17.04 23.26
C VAL A 638 6.48 16.86 21.99
N SER A 639 5.88 17.06 20.82
CA SER A 639 6.55 16.88 19.52
C SER A 639 7.71 17.87 19.32
N LYS A 640 7.48 19.18 19.57
CA LYS A 640 8.52 20.21 19.44
C LYS A 640 9.68 19.99 20.41
N ARG A 641 9.44 19.40 21.59
CA ARG A 641 10.51 19.05 22.54
C ARG A 641 11.41 17.95 21.98
N ALA A 642 10.83 16.91 21.38
CA ALA A 642 11.59 15.84 20.73
C ALA A 642 12.44 16.40 19.57
N GLU A 643 11.88 17.27 18.71
CA GLU A 643 12.64 17.95 17.64
C GLU A 643 13.83 18.75 18.18
N ARG A 644 13.63 19.52 19.27
CA ARG A 644 14.70 20.28 19.92
C ARG A 644 15.77 19.36 20.52
N ALA A 645 15.39 18.23 21.09
CA ALA A 645 16.32 17.27 21.69
C ALA A 645 17.23 16.63 20.64
N ILE A 646 16.68 16.20 19.50
CA ILE A 646 17.47 15.71 18.36
C ILE A 646 18.43 16.79 17.86
N ALA A 647 17.94 18.02 17.64
CA ALA A 647 18.77 19.12 17.16
C ALA A 647 19.90 19.52 18.13
N SER A 648 19.67 19.35 19.44
CA SER A 648 20.61 19.72 20.50
C SER A 648 21.55 18.58 20.90
N CYS A 649 21.37 17.37 20.34
CA CYS A 649 22.19 16.23 20.68
C CYS A 649 23.68 16.48 20.35
N PRO A 650 24.60 16.27 21.30
CA PRO A 650 26.03 16.46 21.09
C PRO A 650 26.56 15.64 19.91
N ALA A 651 27.46 16.25 19.11
CA ALA A 651 28.01 15.59 17.92
C ALA A 651 28.73 14.27 18.23
N ASP A 652 29.28 14.15 19.43
CA ASP A 652 30.05 12.99 19.88
C ASP A 652 29.17 11.83 20.36
N CYS A 653 27.85 12.03 20.43
CA CYS A 653 26.83 11.03 20.73
C CYS A 653 26.08 10.54 19.48
N ARG A 654 26.46 10.98 18.27
CA ARG A 654 25.81 10.60 17.01
C ARG A 654 26.25 9.22 16.54
N ASN A 655 25.73 8.19 17.21
CA ASN A 655 25.91 6.76 16.89
C ASN A 655 24.58 6.14 16.41
N GLN A 656 24.52 4.82 16.23
CA GLN A 656 23.32 4.13 15.72
C GLN A 656 22.06 4.39 16.57
N LEU A 657 22.20 4.58 17.89
CA LEU A 657 21.05 4.90 18.77
C LEU A 657 20.54 6.32 18.57
N PHE A 658 21.40 7.25 18.13
CA PHE A 658 20.96 8.59 17.71
C PHE A 658 20.19 8.52 16.38
N ASP A 659 20.64 7.70 15.44
CA ASP A 659 19.89 7.47 14.20
C ASP A 659 18.55 6.80 14.47
N LEU A 660 18.50 5.87 15.43
CA LEU A 660 17.26 5.27 15.92
C LEU A 660 16.33 6.32 16.56
N ALA A 661 16.85 7.29 17.31
CA ALA A 661 16.03 8.39 17.85
C ALA A 661 15.39 9.24 16.73
N ARG A 662 16.15 9.56 15.67
CA ARG A 662 15.64 10.28 14.49
C ARG A 662 14.56 9.48 13.78
N LEU A 663 14.83 8.18 13.56
CA LEU A 663 13.90 7.24 12.98
C LEU A 663 12.59 7.21 13.75
N TYR A 664 12.68 7.03 15.07
CA TYR A 664 11.53 6.90 15.95
C TYR A 664 10.66 8.15 15.96
N LEU A 665 11.27 9.34 15.97
CA LEU A 665 10.50 10.57 15.82
C LEU A 665 9.73 10.55 14.50
N THR A 666 10.42 10.34 13.37
CA THR A 666 9.80 10.43 12.04
C THR A 666 8.70 9.40 11.82
N LEU A 667 8.89 8.16 12.30
CA LEU A 667 7.90 7.10 12.24
C LEU A 667 6.57 7.49 12.90
N ASN A 668 6.65 8.21 14.01
CA ASN A 668 5.47 8.55 14.81
C ASN A 668 4.63 9.70 14.24
N LEU A 669 5.17 10.44 13.28
CA LEU A 669 4.54 11.65 12.74
C LEU A 669 3.41 11.35 11.73
N HIS A 670 3.34 10.16 11.11
CA HIS A 670 2.30 9.79 10.13
C HIS A 670 0.88 9.99 10.68
N GLU A 671 0.57 9.21 11.71
CA GLU A 671 -0.75 9.03 12.27
C GLU A 671 -1.14 10.19 13.18
N SER A 672 -0.16 10.95 13.67
CA SER A 672 -0.37 12.11 14.55
C SER A 672 -1.39 13.10 13.99
N GLN A 673 -1.59 13.14 12.67
CA GLN A 673 -2.49 14.09 12.02
C GLN A 673 -3.60 13.45 11.18
N TRP A 674 -3.71 12.12 11.12
CA TRP A 674 -4.71 11.40 10.31
C TRP A 674 -6.06 11.21 11.02
N SER A 675 -6.15 11.56 12.32
CA SER A 675 -7.39 11.54 13.09
C SER A 675 -8.48 12.42 12.46
N LYS A 676 -9.40 11.80 11.72
CA LYS A 676 -10.63 12.41 11.16
C LYS A 676 -11.60 12.87 12.24
N ARG A 677 -11.26 12.70 13.52
CA ARG A 677 -12.15 12.80 14.68
C ARG A 677 -12.65 14.20 14.98
N ALA A 678 -11.89 15.25 14.66
CA ALA A 678 -12.26 16.64 14.93
C ALA A 678 -13.54 17.14 14.20
N ARG A 679 -14.30 16.21 13.59
CA ARG A 679 -15.46 16.40 12.74
C ARG A 679 -16.76 15.92 13.35
N VAL A 680 -16.73 15.02 14.33
CA VAL A 680 -17.98 14.50 14.90
C VAL A 680 -18.47 15.55 15.89
N PRO A 681 -19.65 16.17 15.68
CA PRO A 681 -20.21 17.11 16.64
C PRO A 681 -20.34 16.42 18.01
N GLU A 682 -20.09 17.14 19.11
CA GLU A 682 -20.22 16.63 20.50
C GLU A 682 -21.59 15.95 20.79
N ASN A 683 -22.59 16.20 19.94
CA ASN A 683 -23.96 15.73 20.09
C ASN A 683 -24.29 14.45 19.28
N ASP A 684 -23.34 13.87 18.54
CA ASP A 684 -23.55 12.66 17.77
C ASP A 684 -23.04 11.43 18.57
N PRO A 685 -23.86 10.38 18.81
CA PRO A 685 -23.50 9.23 19.66
C PRO A 685 -22.28 8.41 19.22
N GLY A 686 -21.67 8.67 18.06
CA GLY A 686 -20.42 8.05 17.60
C GLY A 686 -19.18 8.94 17.75
N GLY A 687 -19.29 10.10 18.41
CA GLY A 687 -18.24 11.14 18.42
C GLY A 687 -17.19 11.07 19.53
N THR A 688 -17.24 10.09 20.40
CA THR A 688 -16.55 10.09 21.70
C THR A 688 -15.37 9.10 21.77
N GLU A 689 -14.12 9.35 22.17
CA GLU A 689 -13.21 10.51 22.30
C GLU A 689 -11.72 10.11 22.02
N GLY A 690 -10.84 11.10 21.78
CA GLY A 690 -9.45 10.96 21.27
C GLY A 690 -8.35 10.71 22.31
N GLU A 691 -8.70 10.40 23.55
CA GLU A 691 -7.74 10.20 24.63
C GLU A 691 -6.79 9.03 24.37
N ASP A 692 -7.33 7.95 23.82
CA ASP A 692 -6.61 6.74 23.42
C ASP A 692 -5.45 7.00 22.46
N PHE A 693 -5.76 7.80 21.45
CA PHE A 693 -4.84 8.27 20.44
C PHE A 693 -3.80 9.21 21.05
N VAL A 694 -4.22 10.15 21.90
CA VAL A 694 -3.34 11.11 22.58
C VAL A 694 -2.35 10.41 23.50
N LEU A 695 -2.80 9.40 24.23
CA LEU A 695 -1.98 8.56 25.11
C LEU A 695 -0.91 7.83 24.31
N ALA A 696 -1.32 7.11 23.26
CA ALA A 696 -0.42 6.36 22.41
C ALA A 696 0.59 7.25 21.69
N GLU A 697 0.11 8.36 21.12
CA GLU A 697 0.97 9.29 20.41
C GLU A 697 1.99 9.92 21.36
N SER A 698 1.56 10.36 22.55
CA SER A 698 2.46 10.94 23.54
C SER A 698 3.47 9.91 24.08
N LEU A 699 3.08 8.66 24.33
CA LEU A 699 4.00 7.58 24.71
C LEU A 699 5.07 7.33 23.66
N GLN A 700 4.67 7.16 22.41
CA GLN A 700 5.58 6.80 21.35
C GLN A 700 6.53 7.97 21.00
N LEU A 701 6.03 9.21 20.91
CA LEU A 701 6.90 10.37 20.66
C LEU A 701 7.99 10.51 21.74
N ARG A 702 7.67 10.18 22.99
CA ARG A 702 8.60 10.32 24.11
C ARG A 702 9.72 9.27 24.14
N ASN A 703 9.53 8.09 23.56
CA ASN A 703 10.61 7.10 23.40
C ASN A 703 11.81 7.63 22.61
N THR A 704 11.62 8.66 21.76
CA THR A 704 12.72 9.41 21.13
C THR A 704 13.79 9.84 22.15
N HIS A 705 13.36 10.28 23.34
CA HIS A 705 14.25 10.75 24.39
C HIS A 705 15.03 9.60 25.04
N VAL A 706 14.43 8.41 25.18
CA VAL A 706 15.11 7.21 25.68
C VAL A 706 16.27 6.84 24.76
N TYR A 707 16.06 6.84 23.44
CA TYR A 707 17.12 6.54 22.47
C TYR A 707 18.23 7.60 22.46
N LEU A 708 17.90 8.89 22.67
CA LEU A 708 18.91 9.94 22.84
C LEU A 708 19.75 9.74 24.11
N ALA A 709 19.11 9.38 25.22
CA ALA A 709 19.80 9.06 26.46
C ALA A 709 20.68 7.80 26.32
N ALA A 710 20.19 6.78 25.62
CA ALA A 710 20.96 5.59 25.29
C ALA A 710 22.14 5.90 24.36
N ALA A 711 22.00 6.84 23.42
CA ALA A 711 23.11 7.32 22.58
C ALA A 711 24.21 8.01 23.41
N ILE A 712 23.83 8.76 24.45
CA ILE A 712 24.76 9.35 25.43
C ILE A 712 25.46 8.24 26.23
N TRP A 713 24.72 7.23 26.70
CA TRP A 713 25.30 6.05 27.36
C TRP A 713 26.34 5.37 26.47
N ALA A 714 26.00 5.09 25.20
CA ALA A 714 26.90 4.43 24.27
C ALA A 714 28.21 5.22 24.04
N ALA A 715 28.12 6.55 23.89
CA ALA A 715 29.30 7.40 23.75
C ALA A 715 30.20 7.41 25.00
N TRP A 716 29.60 7.29 26.18
CA TRP A 716 30.33 7.10 27.44
C TRP A 716 30.99 5.71 27.52
N ALA A 717 30.20 4.66 27.26
CA ALA A 717 30.61 3.26 27.36
C ALA A 717 31.80 2.93 26.42
N GLN A 718 31.86 3.55 25.25
CA GLN A 718 32.97 3.41 24.29
C GLN A 718 34.31 4.00 24.78
N ARG A 719 34.31 4.93 25.74
CA ARG A 719 35.50 5.73 26.12
C ARG A 719 36.09 5.42 27.49
N LEU A 720 35.29 4.93 28.44
CA LEU A 720 35.61 4.90 29.86
C LEU A 720 35.39 3.50 30.49
N PRO A 721 36.09 3.17 31.60
CA PRO A 721 36.19 1.81 32.13
C PRO A 721 34.97 1.37 32.96
N ASP A 722 34.95 0.06 33.26
CA ASP A 722 33.94 -0.66 34.04
C ASP A 722 33.49 0.05 35.34
N GLY A 723 32.18 0.24 35.45
CA GLY A 723 31.47 0.68 36.65
C GLY A 723 29.99 0.42 36.47
N ALA A 724 29.31 -0.07 37.51
CA ALA A 724 27.86 -0.25 37.52
C ALA A 724 27.21 0.91 38.25
N PHE A 725 26.17 1.47 37.65
CA PHE A 725 25.47 2.64 38.15
C PHE A 725 23.97 2.36 38.17
N ARG A 726 23.31 2.97 39.16
CA ARG A 726 21.86 3.05 39.28
C ARG A 726 21.48 4.50 39.52
N ASP A 727 20.56 5.01 38.70
CA ASP A 727 19.90 6.32 38.85
C ASP A 727 20.87 7.52 39.04
N ALA A 728 22.13 7.35 38.69
CA ALA A 728 23.19 8.32 38.94
C ALA A 728 24.39 8.10 38.01
N GLY A 729 25.40 8.95 38.15
CA GLY A 729 26.67 8.84 37.46
C GLY A 729 26.72 9.59 36.13
N PRO A 730 27.80 9.41 35.36
CA PRO A 730 28.15 10.31 34.26
C PRO A 730 27.12 10.36 33.12
N VAL A 731 26.39 9.27 32.89
CA VAL A 731 25.35 9.23 31.85
C VAL A 731 24.15 10.09 32.27
N VAL A 732 23.64 9.89 33.49
CA VAL A 732 22.52 10.67 34.06
C VAL A 732 22.85 12.16 34.12
N ASP A 733 24.06 12.51 34.57
CA ASP A 733 24.55 13.89 34.61
C ASP A 733 24.58 14.54 33.21
N ARG A 734 24.90 13.76 32.18
CA ARG A 734 24.99 14.24 30.80
C ARG A 734 23.61 14.34 30.14
N VAL A 735 22.68 13.45 30.46
CA VAL A 735 21.26 13.56 30.05
C VAL A 735 20.65 14.83 30.68
N ALA A 736 20.90 15.08 31.97
CA ALA A 736 20.47 16.31 32.64
C ALA A 736 20.97 17.58 31.93
N GLN A 737 22.21 17.58 31.43
CA GLN A 737 22.74 18.71 30.64
C GLN A 737 22.02 18.90 29.30
N LEU A 738 21.62 17.80 28.64
CA LEU A 738 20.81 17.88 27.43
C LEU A 738 19.43 18.47 27.75
N GLU A 739 18.78 18.02 28.82
CA GLU A 739 17.50 18.56 29.29
C GLU A 739 17.57 20.07 29.55
N ASP A 740 18.63 20.55 30.21
CA ASP A 740 18.82 21.98 30.49
C ASP A 740 18.94 22.84 29.22
N VAL A 741 19.42 22.27 28.11
CA VAL A 741 19.48 22.95 26.80
C VAL A 741 18.12 22.91 26.11
N VAL A 742 17.43 21.77 26.15
CA VAL A 742 16.16 21.53 25.44
C VAL A 742 15.00 22.33 26.04
N ASP A 743 14.99 22.49 27.37
CA ASP A 743 13.91 23.14 28.13
C ASP A 743 14.35 24.46 28.80
N ARG A 744 15.37 25.13 28.25
CA ARG A 744 16.03 26.32 28.83
C ARG A 744 15.07 27.44 29.28
N ASP A 745 13.95 27.62 28.58
CA ASP A 745 12.98 28.70 28.81
C ASP A 745 11.68 28.22 29.48
N ALA A 746 11.47 26.91 29.64
CA ALA A 746 10.21 26.33 30.12
C ALA A 746 10.36 24.88 30.64
N ALA A 747 11.30 24.64 31.56
CA ALA A 747 11.39 23.33 32.21
C ALA A 747 10.04 22.97 32.87
N PRO A 748 9.42 21.80 32.53
CA PRO A 748 8.18 21.41 33.15
C PRO A 748 8.35 21.36 34.67
N ALA A 749 7.46 22.03 35.39
CA ALA A 749 7.59 22.25 36.84
C ALA A 749 7.50 20.96 37.69
N TRP A 750 7.40 19.79 37.05
CA TRP A 750 7.36 18.48 37.68
C TRP A 750 8.66 17.69 37.65
N ARG A 751 9.67 18.08 36.85
CA ARG A 751 10.97 17.38 36.84
C ARG A 751 11.76 17.71 38.10
N ARG A 752 11.65 16.85 39.11
CA ARG A 752 12.37 16.98 40.39
C ARG A 752 13.75 16.31 40.35
N GLU A 753 13.89 15.22 39.57
CA GLU A 753 15.12 14.42 39.44
C GLU A 753 15.68 14.55 38.01
N ARG A 754 16.48 15.60 37.78
CA ARG A 754 17.09 15.87 36.47
C ARG A 754 17.85 14.65 35.93
N GLY A 755 17.71 14.39 34.63
CA GLY A 755 18.42 13.30 33.95
C GLY A 755 17.84 11.90 34.17
N LEU A 756 16.73 11.74 34.89
CA LEU A 756 16.06 10.45 35.12
C LEU A 756 14.67 10.34 34.47
N HIS A 757 14.16 11.39 33.85
CA HIS A 757 12.86 11.36 33.16
C HIS A 757 13.03 11.02 31.67
N TRP A 758 13.57 9.83 31.36
CA TRP A 758 14.04 9.47 30.01
C TRP A 758 12.91 9.33 28.99
N ASP A 759 11.73 8.94 29.43
CA ASP A 759 10.48 8.88 28.66
C ASP A 759 9.57 10.09 28.95
N HIS A 760 10.08 11.10 29.66
CA HIS A 760 9.34 12.29 30.06
C HIS A 760 8.01 11.98 30.78
N ASP A 761 7.93 10.87 31.52
CA ASP A 761 6.89 10.67 32.53
C ASP A 761 7.12 11.62 33.72
N PRO A 762 6.07 12.14 34.38
CA PRO A 762 6.20 12.89 35.63
C PRO A 762 6.98 12.16 36.74
N LEU A 763 6.98 10.83 36.74
CA LEU A 763 7.83 10.01 37.58
C LEU A 763 9.15 9.67 36.87
N PRO A 764 10.27 9.62 37.61
CA PRO A 764 11.57 9.24 37.05
C PRO A 764 11.61 7.74 36.71
N SER A 765 12.28 7.39 35.62
CA SER A 765 12.63 6.01 35.27
C SER A 765 13.65 5.44 36.26
N VAL A 766 13.78 4.11 36.31
CA VAL A 766 14.94 3.46 36.93
C VAL A 766 15.95 3.13 35.83
N VAL A 767 17.20 3.56 36.01
CA VAL A 767 18.26 3.40 35.01
C VAL A 767 19.40 2.59 35.61
N LEU A 768 19.58 1.36 35.12
CA LEU A 768 20.72 0.50 35.48
C LEU A 768 21.67 0.42 34.30
N TYR A 769 22.94 0.76 34.48
CA TYR A 769 23.90 0.68 33.38
C TYR A 769 25.33 0.38 33.81
N ASN A 770 26.09 -0.18 32.87
CA ASN A 770 27.53 -0.34 32.92
C ASN A 770 28.12 -0.15 31.51
N ALA A 771 29.41 -0.44 31.31
CA ALA A 771 30.07 -0.24 30.01
C ALA A 771 29.60 -1.22 28.90
N ARG A 772 28.83 -2.26 29.25
CA ARG A 772 28.38 -3.31 28.33
C ARG A 772 26.89 -3.29 28.07
N ALA A 773 26.09 -2.87 29.04
CA ALA A 773 24.64 -2.89 28.96
C ALA A 773 23.98 -1.70 29.66
N LEU A 774 22.78 -1.37 29.19
CA LEU A 774 21.89 -0.36 29.75
C LEU A 774 20.47 -0.93 29.80
N VAL A 775 19.84 -0.81 30.96
CA VAL A 775 18.48 -1.27 31.25
C VAL A 775 17.69 -0.06 31.72
N VAL A 776 16.63 0.27 30.99
CA VAL A 776 15.67 1.31 31.36
C VAL A 776 14.42 0.62 31.85
N LEU A 777 14.00 0.92 33.08
CA LEU A 777 12.79 0.40 33.66
C LEU A 777 11.86 1.54 34.01
N ASP A 778 10.58 1.25 33.86
CA ASP A 778 9.53 2.08 34.38
C ASP A 778 9.36 1.81 35.90
N ARG A 779 9.47 2.87 36.71
CA ARG A 779 9.72 2.78 38.16
C ARG A 779 8.54 2.21 38.95
N ASN A 780 7.34 2.41 38.45
CA ASN A 780 6.09 2.05 39.10
C ASN A 780 5.34 0.97 38.33
N GLY A 781 5.66 0.67 37.07
CA GLY A 781 5.08 -0.48 36.34
C GLY A 781 5.99 -1.69 36.39
N GLY A 782 7.19 -1.55 36.95
CA GLY A 782 8.11 -2.63 37.29
C GLY A 782 8.68 -3.37 36.09
N ARG A 783 8.45 -2.91 34.86
CA ARG A 783 8.86 -3.61 33.63
C ARG A 783 10.07 -2.93 33.00
N ILE A 784 10.85 -3.69 32.25
CA ILE A 784 11.97 -3.16 31.47
C ILE A 784 11.40 -2.67 30.14
N THR A 785 11.42 -1.35 29.95
CA THR A 785 10.87 -0.72 28.75
C THR A 785 11.85 -0.81 27.59
N GLN A 786 13.17 -0.72 27.85
CA GLN A 786 14.22 -0.85 26.83
C GLN A 786 15.51 -1.47 27.38
N LEU A 787 16.13 -2.30 26.55
CA LEU A 787 17.43 -2.93 26.75
C LEU A 787 18.38 -2.55 25.63
N PHE A 788 19.62 -2.20 26.01
CA PHE A 788 20.68 -1.90 25.07
C PHE A 788 21.95 -2.67 25.43
N SER A 789 22.73 -3.02 24.41
CA SER A 789 24.02 -3.67 24.57
C SER A 789 25.10 -3.02 23.71
N LEU A 790 26.35 -3.12 24.14
CA LEU A 790 27.53 -2.73 23.38
C LEU A 790 28.28 -4.00 22.95
N VAL A 791 28.32 -4.25 21.64
CA VAL A 791 29.02 -5.40 21.03
C VAL A 791 30.11 -4.88 20.13
N ASP A 792 31.36 -5.30 20.36
CA ASP A 792 32.53 -4.85 19.59
C ASP A 792 32.61 -3.32 19.41
N GLY A 793 32.22 -2.57 20.44
CA GLY A 793 32.20 -1.10 20.45
C GLY A 793 31.04 -0.46 19.68
N ARG A 794 30.06 -1.23 19.19
CA ARG A 794 28.85 -0.73 18.54
C ARG A 794 27.63 -0.90 19.45
N PRO A 795 26.80 0.14 19.63
CA PRO A 795 25.62 0.05 20.49
C PRO A 795 24.41 -0.48 19.71
N TYR A 796 23.65 -1.38 20.33
CA TYR A 796 22.46 -2.01 19.75
C TYR A 796 21.27 -1.88 20.69
N SER A 797 20.08 -1.66 20.12
CA SER A 797 18.81 -1.92 20.81
C SER A 797 18.59 -3.43 20.82
N VAL A 798 18.29 -4.01 21.98
CA VAL A 798 18.01 -5.44 22.17
C VAL A 798 16.52 -5.68 22.45
N SER A 799 15.87 -4.68 23.04
CA SER A 799 14.42 -4.58 23.11
C SER A 799 14.00 -3.16 22.75
N GLY A 800 12.69 -2.93 22.79
CA GLY A 800 12.07 -1.75 22.21
C GLY A 800 11.21 -2.16 21.04
N THR A 801 10.24 -1.31 20.73
CA THR A 801 9.20 -1.56 19.74
C THR A 801 8.99 -0.27 18.97
N CYS A 802 8.78 -0.36 17.67
CA CYS A 802 8.26 0.74 16.89
C CYS A 802 6.74 0.84 17.12
N LYS A 803 6.17 2.04 16.93
CA LYS A 803 4.72 2.25 16.95
C LYS A 803 4.01 1.12 16.20
N ALA A 804 3.21 0.31 16.88
CA ALA A 804 2.46 -0.82 16.32
C ALA A 804 1.02 -0.72 16.83
N TYR A 805 0.06 -0.42 15.95
CA TYR A 805 -1.36 -0.39 16.30
C TYR A 805 -1.92 -1.80 16.17
N GLN A 806 -2.33 -2.44 17.27
CA GLN A 806 -3.01 -3.74 17.23
C GLN A 806 -4.48 -3.62 17.64
N PHE A 807 -5.35 -4.40 16.99
CA PHE A 807 -6.73 -4.59 17.41
C PHE A 807 -6.77 -5.65 18.51
N LEU A 808 -7.50 -5.39 19.59
CA LEU A 808 -7.85 -6.44 20.54
C LEU A 808 -9.33 -6.33 20.92
N ASP A 809 -10.08 -7.33 20.49
CA ASP A 809 -11.31 -7.72 21.15
C ASP A 809 -10.98 -8.95 22.02
N MET A 810 -11.22 -8.85 23.32
CA MET A 810 -11.03 -9.97 24.25
C MET A 810 -12.29 -10.84 24.37
N ASP A 811 -13.44 -10.43 23.82
CA ASP A 811 -14.67 -11.21 23.90
C ASP A 811 -14.80 -12.17 22.70
N TRP A 812 -13.98 -13.23 22.75
CA TRP A 812 -13.83 -14.29 21.74
C TRP A 812 -15.12 -15.04 21.34
N ALA A 813 -16.28 -14.66 21.90
CA ALA A 813 -17.57 -15.29 21.65
C ALA A 813 -18.62 -14.34 21.06
N SER A 814 -18.29 -13.07 20.82
CA SER A 814 -19.26 -12.12 20.27
C SER A 814 -19.20 -12.11 18.73
N ASP A 815 -20.34 -12.41 18.09
CA ASP A 815 -20.56 -12.30 16.64
C ASP A 815 -20.53 -10.83 16.14
N SER A 816 -20.15 -9.86 16.99
CA SER A 816 -20.06 -8.44 16.68
C SER A 816 -18.66 -8.12 16.15
N GLY A 817 -18.40 -8.51 14.90
CA GLY A 817 -17.16 -8.19 14.20
C GLY A 817 -16.78 -6.70 14.37
N VAL A 818 -15.55 -6.46 14.83
CA VAL A 818 -15.03 -5.11 15.02
C VAL A 818 -14.87 -4.44 13.65
N GLN A 819 -15.60 -3.34 13.49
CA GLN A 819 -15.65 -2.55 12.27
C GLN A 819 -14.37 -1.70 12.13
N CYS A 820 -13.51 -2.04 11.17
CA CYS A 820 -12.29 -1.30 10.86
C CYS A 820 -12.55 -0.23 9.77
N ASP A 821 -13.03 0.99 10.07
CA ASP A 821 -13.25 2.07 9.06
C ASP A 821 -12.12 3.11 8.94
N GLY A 822 -10.98 2.92 9.61
CA GLY A 822 -9.99 4.00 9.72
C GLY A 822 -10.53 5.27 10.41
N ILE A 823 -11.79 5.28 10.87
CA ILE A 823 -12.34 6.17 11.90
C ILE A 823 -12.05 5.52 13.26
N VAL A 824 -12.11 4.18 13.34
CA VAL A 824 -11.80 3.33 14.47
C VAL A 824 -10.37 2.74 14.37
N LEU A 825 -9.38 3.56 14.02
CA LEU A 825 -7.97 3.30 14.43
C LEU A 825 -7.83 3.64 15.93
N GLN A 826 -8.74 3.15 16.77
CA GLN A 826 -8.92 3.63 18.14
C GLN A 826 -8.30 2.75 19.23
N ASN A 827 -7.90 1.51 18.97
CA ASN A 827 -7.52 0.63 20.09
C ASN A 827 -6.01 0.65 20.38
N THR A 828 -5.46 1.85 20.61
CA THR A 828 -4.11 2.03 21.14
C THR A 828 -4.01 1.96 22.68
N VAL A 829 -5.10 1.70 23.40
CA VAL A 829 -5.13 1.72 24.88
C VAL A 829 -5.10 0.35 25.52
N TRP A 830 -4.99 -0.70 24.71
CA TRP A 830 -4.11 -1.77 25.15
C TRP A 830 -2.68 -1.29 25.06
N THR A 831 -2.28 -0.45 26.01
CA THR A 831 -0.91 -0.39 26.49
C THR A 831 -0.64 -1.59 27.42
N PRO A 832 -1.13 -2.80 27.04
CA PRO A 832 -0.14 -3.84 26.82
C PRO A 832 -0.39 -4.66 25.53
N ASN A 833 -0.52 -3.97 24.40
CA ASN A 833 -0.04 -4.48 23.11
C ASN A 833 1.50 -4.45 23.05
N HIS A 834 2.19 -4.21 24.15
CA HIS A 834 3.63 -4.36 24.26
C HIS A 834 3.88 -5.23 25.46
N ALA A 835 4.46 -6.38 25.19
CA ALA A 835 4.75 -7.34 26.22
C ALA A 835 5.98 -6.90 27.02
N TYR A 836 6.75 -5.90 26.53
CA TYR A 836 7.97 -5.35 27.15
C TYR A 836 8.90 -6.47 27.64
N VAL A 837 9.94 -6.15 28.40
CA VAL A 837 10.78 -7.19 29.01
C VAL A 837 10.49 -7.29 30.50
N ALA A 838 10.37 -8.51 31.02
CA ALA A 838 9.96 -8.79 32.39
C ALA A 838 8.61 -8.14 32.78
N SER A 839 7.67 -8.08 31.83
CA SER A 839 6.32 -7.58 32.08
C SER A 839 5.42 -8.69 32.56
N ASP A 840 4.61 -8.40 33.58
CA ASP A 840 3.70 -9.37 34.16
C ASP A 840 2.38 -9.33 33.39
N VAL A 841 2.14 -10.32 32.52
CA VAL A 841 1.12 -10.27 31.47
C VAL A 841 -0.29 -10.06 32.02
N ASP A 842 -0.64 -10.79 33.07
CA ASP A 842 -1.98 -10.73 33.66
C ASP A 842 -2.16 -9.50 34.58
N PRO A 843 -1.20 -9.18 35.47
CA PRO A 843 -1.31 -8.02 36.35
C PRO A 843 -1.12 -6.65 35.66
N SER A 844 -0.54 -6.61 34.45
CA SER A 844 -0.38 -5.39 33.63
C SER A 844 -1.53 -5.16 32.64
N ARG A 845 -2.65 -5.89 32.76
CA ARG A 845 -3.84 -5.66 31.92
C ARG A 845 -4.50 -4.31 32.26
N GLY A 846 -4.86 -3.54 31.24
CA GLY A 846 -5.64 -2.31 31.41
C GLY A 846 -7.02 -2.57 32.03
N THR A 847 -7.61 -1.57 32.69
CA THR A 847 -8.95 -1.68 33.28
C THR A 847 -10.00 -1.21 32.29
N THR A 848 -11.11 -1.95 32.13
CA THR A 848 -12.20 -1.59 31.18
C THR A 848 -13.33 -0.81 31.85
N GLY A 849 -13.92 0.13 31.11
CA GLY A 849 -15.18 0.83 31.37
C GLY A 849 -16.10 0.75 30.14
N THR A 850 -17.36 1.18 30.24
CA THR A 850 -18.34 1.11 29.13
C THR A 850 -18.79 2.51 28.69
N SER A 851 -18.82 2.77 27.38
CA SER A 851 -19.36 4.01 26.82
C SER A 851 -20.88 4.13 27.02
N PRO A 852 -21.43 5.30 27.42
CA PRO A 852 -22.87 5.53 27.45
C PRO A 852 -23.49 5.87 26.07
N ALA A 853 -22.75 5.75 24.96
CA ALA A 853 -23.18 6.29 23.68
C ALA A 853 -23.96 5.27 22.81
N GLY A 854 -25.29 5.23 22.98
CA GLY A 854 -26.21 4.55 22.05
C GLY A 854 -26.22 3.02 22.10
N ASP A 855 -26.96 2.40 21.17
CA ASP A 855 -27.18 0.93 21.11
C ASP A 855 -25.91 0.11 20.77
N ASP A 856 -24.81 0.78 20.40
CA ASP A 856 -23.49 0.18 20.09
C ASP A 856 -22.46 0.60 21.16
N ALA A 857 -22.50 -0.05 22.32
CA ALA A 857 -21.56 0.23 23.41
C ALA A 857 -20.14 -0.25 23.05
N PHE A 858 -19.18 0.67 22.92
CA PHE A 858 -17.76 0.34 22.88
C PHE A 858 -17.16 0.32 24.29
N ASP A 859 -16.32 -0.68 24.57
CA ASP A 859 -15.50 -0.69 25.79
C ASP A 859 -14.42 0.41 25.71
N TRP A 860 -14.25 1.16 26.80
CA TRP A 860 -13.15 2.09 26.99
C TRP A 860 -12.12 1.49 27.93
N TYR A 861 -10.86 1.83 27.73
CA TYR A 861 -9.78 1.33 28.57
C TYR A 861 -9.19 2.49 29.35
N TYR A 862 -9.15 2.35 30.68
CA TYR A 862 -8.24 3.15 31.47
C TYR A 862 -6.81 2.69 31.12
N PRO A 863 -5.95 3.57 30.60
CA PRO A 863 -4.61 3.17 30.19
C PRO A 863 -3.90 2.50 31.35
N ASP A 864 -3.11 1.48 31.04
CA ASP A 864 -2.05 1.05 31.96
C ASP A 864 -1.14 2.27 32.17
N ASN A 865 -1.38 2.95 33.29
CA ASN A 865 -0.69 4.17 33.67
C ASN A 865 0.62 3.84 34.40
N PHE A 866 1.04 2.58 34.33
CA PHE A 866 2.26 2.07 34.91
C PHE A 866 2.30 2.22 36.43
N ASN A 867 1.17 2.31 37.15
CA ASN A 867 1.19 2.55 38.61
C ASN A 867 1.01 1.29 39.44
N VAL A 868 1.53 0.14 39.01
CA VAL A 868 1.17 -1.17 39.55
C VAL A 868 2.05 -1.64 40.72
N TYR A 869 3.25 -1.08 40.84
CA TYR A 869 4.29 -1.50 41.76
C TYR A 869 4.80 -0.35 42.63
N ASP A 870 5.21 -0.70 43.84
CA ASP A 870 6.03 0.15 44.71
C ASP A 870 7.49 -0.30 44.65
N GLU A 871 8.39 0.65 44.47
CA GLU A 871 9.82 0.41 44.58
C GLU A 871 10.23 0.32 46.06
N ILE A 872 10.89 -0.77 46.46
CA ILE A 872 11.23 -1.03 47.88
C ILE A 872 12.72 -1.30 48.16
N SER A 873 13.61 -1.23 47.15
CA SER A 873 15.04 -1.59 47.29
C SER A 873 16.00 -0.42 47.16
N THR A 874 17.07 -0.45 47.96
CA THR A 874 18.20 0.51 47.92
C THR A 874 19.50 -0.10 47.35
N ASP A 875 19.44 -1.28 46.69
CA ASP A 875 20.63 -1.90 46.07
C ASP A 875 21.16 -1.04 44.90
N PRO A 876 22.47 -0.72 44.85
CA PRO A 876 23.05 0.08 43.76
C PRO A 876 23.14 -0.63 42.40
N ALA A 877 22.85 -1.92 42.30
CA ALA A 877 22.87 -2.69 41.05
C ALA A 877 21.56 -3.47 40.78
N ALA A 878 20.56 -3.28 41.62
CA ALA A 878 19.27 -3.95 41.49
C ALA A 878 18.12 -3.06 41.97
N VAL A 879 16.93 -3.35 41.47
CA VAL A 879 15.68 -2.75 41.90
C VAL A 879 14.69 -3.86 42.25
N THR A 880 13.97 -3.68 43.36
CA THR A 880 12.90 -4.61 43.77
C THR A 880 11.60 -3.84 43.80
N PHE A 881 10.63 -4.38 43.06
CA PHE A 881 9.27 -3.92 42.97
C PHE A 881 8.37 -4.85 43.78
N GLU A 882 7.44 -4.26 44.54
CA GLU A 882 6.38 -4.97 45.23
C GLU A 882 5.05 -4.69 44.53
N TYR A 883 4.36 -5.75 44.11
CA TYR A 883 2.98 -5.66 43.63
C TYR A 883 2.07 -5.51 44.85
N GLY A 884 1.63 -4.27 45.09
CA GLY A 884 0.99 -3.82 46.33
C GLY A 884 -0.54 -3.65 46.25
N GLU A 885 -1.10 -2.98 47.26
CA GLU A 885 -2.53 -2.62 47.29
C GLU A 885 -2.90 -1.67 46.14
N GLY A 886 -4.06 -1.89 45.53
CA GLY A 886 -4.66 -1.06 44.49
C GLY A 886 -6.18 -0.95 44.72
N SER A 887 -6.82 0.02 44.06
CA SER A 887 -8.29 0.12 44.07
C SER A 887 -8.89 -0.94 43.14
N PRO A 888 -10.01 -1.57 43.52
CA PRO A 888 -10.65 -2.59 42.69
C PRO A 888 -11.16 -1.99 41.37
N PRO A 889 -11.29 -2.82 40.30
CA PRO A 889 -11.80 -2.37 38.99
C PRO A 889 -13.18 -1.70 39.03
N ALA A 890 -13.98 -1.93 40.09
CA ALA A 890 -15.26 -1.27 40.30
C ALA A 890 -15.15 0.26 40.53
N ASP A 891 -13.95 0.78 40.76
CA ASP A 891 -13.65 2.21 40.85
C ASP A 891 -13.16 2.82 39.51
N ALA A 892 -13.20 2.04 38.42
CA ALA A 892 -12.90 2.50 37.06
C ALA A 892 -13.85 3.64 36.63
N PRO A 893 -13.41 4.55 35.76
CA PRO A 893 -14.26 5.63 35.29
C PRO A 893 -15.46 5.10 34.49
N ASP A 894 -16.66 5.55 34.86
CA ASP A 894 -17.93 5.16 34.22
C ASP A 894 -18.25 6.01 32.98
N ASN A 895 -17.55 7.13 32.77
CA ASN A 895 -17.67 7.97 31.59
C ASN A 895 -16.39 8.77 31.28
N LEU A 896 -16.36 9.48 30.15
CA LEU A 896 -15.20 10.26 29.68
C LEU A 896 -14.82 11.43 30.62
N GLN A 897 -15.81 12.09 31.22
CA GLN A 897 -15.53 13.17 32.17
C GLN A 897 -14.84 12.59 33.42
N ASP A 898 -15.25 11.41 33.86
CA ASP A 898 -14.62 10.69 34.96
C ASP A 898 -13.21 10.21 34.58
N LEU A 899 -13.01 9.69 33.36
CA LEU A 899 -11.70 9.28 32.85
C LEU A 899 -10.70 10.46 32.83
N ALA A 900 -11.08 11.58 32.21
CA ALA A 900 -10.25 12.78 32.15
C ALA A 900 -9.94 13.33 33.57
N ALA A 901 -10.92 13.29 34.47
CA ALA A 901 -10.73 13.69 35.87
C ALA A 901 -9.74 12.77 36.60
N ARG A 902 -9.80 11.45 36.37
CA ARG A 902 -8.87 10.46 36.93
C ARG A 902 -7.46 10.61 36.37
N LEU A 903 -7.30 10.89 35.08
CA LEU A 903 -5.98 11.12 34.48
C LEU A 903 -5.37 12.44 34.97
N ALA A 904 -6.18 13.48 35.16
CA ALA A 904 -5.73 14.71 35.78
C ALA A 904 -5.38 14.53 37.28
N GLU A 905 -6.07 13.63 37.99
CA GLU A 905 -5.72 13.23 39.37
C GLU A 905 -4.39 12.48 39.40
N ASP A 906 -4.22 11.48 38.53
CA ASP A 906 -2.97 10.73 38.35
C ASP A 906 -1.80 11.68 38.10
N HIS A 907 -1.95 12.57 37.13
CA HIS A 907 -0.96 13.60 36.82
C HIS A 907 -0.58 14.42 38.06
N ARG A 908 -1.56 14.93 38.82
CA ARG A 908 -1.30 15.73 40.02
C ARG A 908 -0.53 14.94 41.08
N ALA A 909 -0.90 13.68 41.31
CA ALA A 909 -0.25 12.80 42.27
C ALA A 909 1.20 12.48 41.85
N LYS A 910 1.42 12.06 40.60
CA LYS A 910 2.76 11.81 40.06
C LYS A 910 3.67 13.03 40.15
N ARG A 911 3.14 14.22 39.82
CA ARG A 911 3.85 15.50 40.01
C ARG A 911 4.16 15.83 41.47
N ALA A 912 3.38 15.30 42.41
CA ALA A 912 3.65 15.39 43.84
C ALA A 912 4.77 14.46 44.29
N GLY A 913 5.26 13.55 43.42
CA GLY A 913 6.20 12.48 43.75
C GLY A 913 5.52 11.27 44.36
N GLU A 914 4.20 11.16 44.21
CA GLU A 914 3.39 10.03 44.66
C GLU A 914 3.22 9.02 43.52
N ARG A 915 2.79 7.80 43.86
CA ARG A 915 2.65 6.69 42.91
C ARG A 915 1.65 6.95 41.77
N GLY A 916 0.73 7.89 41.93
CA GLY A 916 -0.38 8.10 40.98
C GLY A 916 -1.63 7.31 41.35
N VAL A 917 -2.61 7.26 40.45
CA VAL A 917 -3.86 6.49 40.60
C VAL A 917 -3.59 5.02 40.31
N VAL A 918 -3.99 4.11 41.20
CA VAL A 918 -3.72 2.66 41.07
C VAL A 918 -5.03 1.90 40.92
N LEU A 919 -5.29 1.35 39.73
CA LEU A 919 -6.48 0.54 39.43
C LEU A 919 -6.03 -0.88 39.06
N HIS A 920 -6.08 -1.82 40.01
CA HIS A 920 -5.81 -3.24 39.75
C HIS A 920 -6.37 -4.14 40.87
N ASP A 921 -6.65 -5.39 40.53
CA ASP A 921 -7.21 -6.37 41.46
C ASP A 921 -6.12 -7.19 42.16
N VAL A 922 -5.66 -6.71 43.33
CA VAL A 922 -4.69 -7.43 44.16
C VAL A 922 -5.26 -8.74 44.74
N GLU A 923 -6.58 -8.89 44.83
CA GLU A 923 -7.21 -10.15 45.25
C GLU A 923 -7.11 -11.20 44.15
N ALA A 924 -7.22 -10.79 42.87
CA ALA A 924 -7.09 -11.67 41.71
C ALA A 924 -5.65 -12.15 41.49
N PHE A 925 -4.65 -11.29 41.65
CA PHE A 925 -3.25 -11.59 41.30
C PHE A 925 -2.34 -11.87 42.50
N GLY A 926 -2.82 -11.61 43.72
CA GLY A 926 -2.05 -11.75 44.94
C GLY A 926 -0.94 -10.69 45.09
N ARG A 927 -0.18 -10.79 46.18
CA ARG A 927 1.01 -9.94 46.39
C ARG A 927 2.26 -10.73 46.08
N PHE A 928 3.13 -10.15 45.27
CA PHE A 928 4.42 -10.74 44.93
C PHE A 928 5.49 -9.66 44.82
N ARG A 929 6.75 -10.10 44.81
CA ARG A 929 7.90 -9.21 44.58
C ARG A 929 8.64 -9.64 43.33
N LYS A 930 9.17 -8.65 42.62
CA LYS A 930 10.02 -8.81 41.44
C LYS A 930 11.31 -8.04 41.66
N THR A 931 12.45 -8.68 41.45
CA THR A 931 13.75 -8.02 41.50
C THR A 931 14.42 -8.12 40.14
N VAL A 932 14.89 -6.98 39.63
CA VAL A 932 15.70 -6.88 38.41
C VAL A 932 17.10 -6.44 38.80
N ARG A 933 18.12 -7.19 38.39
CA ARG A 933 19.54 -6.89 38.66
C ARG A 933 20.34 -6.95 37.38
N LEU A 934 21.24 -5.98 37.18
CA LEU A 934 22.20 -5.99 36.07
C LEU A 934 23.58 -6.43 36.57
N ASP A 935 24.14 -7.48 35.97
CA ASP A 935 25.50 -7.97 36.21
C ASP A 935 26.23 -8.20 34.88
N GLY A 936 27.10 -7.25 34.51
CA GLY A 936 27.74 -7.24 33.20
C GLY A 936 26.71 -7.14 32.06
N GLN A 937 26.62 -8.18 31.23
CA GLN A 937 25.64 -8.31 30.14
C GLN A 937 24.41 -9.14 30.54
N VAL A 938 24.31 -9.57 31.81
CA VAL A 938 23.24 -10.45 32.28
C VAL A 938 22.25 -9.65 33.11
N VAL A 939 20.97 -9.70 32.72
CA VAL A 939 19.86 -9.20 33.52
C VAL A 939 19.24 -10.38 34.26
N HIS A 940 19.30 -10.34 35.59
CA HIS A 940 18.65 -11.33 36.45
C HIS A 940 17.26 -10.83 36.83
N VAL A 941 16.24 -11.67 36.62
CA VAL A 941 14.87 -11.39 37.04
C VAL A 941 14.44 -12.49 38.00
N SER A 942 14.07 -12.12 39.22
CA SER A 942 13.63 -13.07 40.25
C SER A 942 12.33 -12.64 40.88
N TYR A 943 11.44 -13.60 41.08
CA TYR A 943 10.14 -13.42 41.68
C TYR A 943 10.05 -14.11 43.04
N THR A 944 9.23 -13.56 43.92
CA THR A 944 8.89 -14.17 45.21
C THR A 944 7.38 -14.12 45.44
N GLY A 945 6.78 -15.28 45.69
CA GLY A 945 5.38 -15.40 46.10
C GLY A 945 4.33 -15.18 45.02
N THR A 946 4.59 -15.50 43.74
CA THR A 946 3.57 -15.40 42.68
C THR A 946 2.49 -16.46 42.80
N LEU A 947 1.31 -16.23 42.21
CA LEU A 947 0.25 -17.23 42.15
C LEU A 947 0.52 -18.29 41.04
N PRO A 948 -0.09 -19.49 41.14
CA PRO A 948 -0.03 -20.49 40.07
C PRO A 948 -0.52 -19.93 38.73
N GLY A 949 0.26 -20.16 37.68
CA GLY A 949 -0.05 -19.71 36.33
C GLY A 949 0.45 -18.32 35.99
N HIS A 950 1.19 -17.64 36.89
CA HIS A 950 1.76 -16.31 36.63
C HIS A 950 2.57 -16.29 35.33
N ARG A 951 2.28 -15.31 34.45
CA ARG A 951 2.89 -15.17 33.12
C ARG A 951 3.77 -13.93 33.04
N VAL A 952 4.92 -14.08 32.40
CA VAL A 952 5.90 -13.01 32.20
C VAL A 952 6.30 -12.97 30.74
N ALA A 953 6.16 -11.81 30.12
CA ALA A 953 6.58 -11.58 28.75
C ALA A 953 7.99 -10.98 28.68
N ASN A 954 8.69 -11.34 27.60
CA ASN A 954 10.04 -10.89 27.25
C ASN A 954 10.12 -10.65 25.74
N GLU A 955 9.70 -9.46 25.34
CA GLU A 955 9.69 -9.01 23.95
C GLU A 955 11.05 -8.45 23.52
N PHE A 956 11.61 -9.02 22.46
CA PHE A 956 12.93 -8.65 21.95
C PHE A 956 12.88 -8.20 20.49
N CYS A 957 13.70 -7.20 20.19
CA CYS A 957 14.06 -6.79 18.83
C CYS A 957 15.58 -6.62 18.79
N VAL A 958 16.29 -7.61 18.27
CA VAL A 958 17.76 -7.63 18.29
C VAL A 958 18.30 -6.84 17.10
N ASP A 959 18.66 -5.57 17.34
CA ASP A 959 18.99 -4.54 16.34
C ASP A 959 17.76 -3.94 15.63
N LEU A 960 16.94 -3.20 16.40
CA LEU A 960 15.76 -2.47 15.88
C LEU A 960 16.08 -1.54 14.70
N TRP A 961 17.27 -0.93 14.69
CA TRP A 961 17.66 -0.09 13.55
C TRP A 961 17.78 -0.91 12.28
N ALA A 962 18.43 -2.07 12.33
CA ALA A 962 18.56 -2.93 11.16
C ALA A 962 17.22 -3.57 10.75
N ALA A 963 16.35 -3.90 11.71
CA ALA A 963 15.01 -4.38 11.41
C ALA A 963 14.20 -3.33 10.61
N ALA A 964 14.21 -2.06 11.04
CA ALA A 964 13.42 -0.97 10.44
C ALA A 964 14.08 -0.25 9.25
N MET A 965 15.40 -0.35 9.09
CA MET A 965 16.11 0.29 7.97
C MET A 965 16.52 -0.69 6.88
N GLN A 966 16.64 -1.98 7.20
CA GLN A 966 17.17 -2.99 6.28
C GLN A 966 16.23 -4.18 6.08
N GLY A 967 15.09 -4.21 6.79
CA GLY A 967 14.18 -5.35 6.73
C GLY A 967 14.81 -6.66 7.20
N LYS A 968 15.78 -6.59 8.13
CA LYS A 968 16.46 -7.78 8.64
C LYS A 968 15.61 -8.50 9.66
N SER A 969 15.28 -9.76 9.36
CA SER A 969 14.47 -10.58 10.24
C SER A 969 15.26 -11.09 11.47
N GLN A 970 14.50 -11.61 12.42
CA GLN A 970 15.01 -12.36 13.56
C GLN A 970 14.18 -13.63 13.74
N ILE A 971 14.76 -14.60 14.45
CA ILE A 971 14.13 -15.89 14.69
C ILE A 971 14.22 -16.20 16.18
N ALA A 972 13.10 -16.58 16.78
CA ALA A 972 13.06 -17.10 18.14
C ALA A 972 13.11 -18.63 18.13
N THR A 973 13.97 -19.22 18.96
CA THR A 973 14.07 -20.68 19.09
C THR A 973 14.19 -21.08 20.55
N VAL A 974 13.31 -21.98 20.99
CA VAL A 974 13.41 -22.63 22.30
C VAL A 974 14.25 -23.91 22.19
N SER A 975 15.19 -24.09 23.11
CA SER A 975 16.05 -25.27 23.14
C SER A 975 15.25 -26.56 23.37
N PRO A 976 15.70 -27.73 22.88
CA PRO A 976 14.96 -28.98 23.02
C PRO A 976 14.66 -29.42 24.47
N ASP A 977 15.45 -28.96 25.44
CA ASP A 977 15.22 -29.21 26.86
C ASP A 977 14.19 -28.25 27.50
N GLY A 978 13.76 -27.22 26.76
CA GLY A 978 12.83 -26.19 27.21
C GLY A 978 13.38 -25.28 28.31
N ARG A 979 14.70 -25.23 28.52
CA ARG A 979 15.36 -24.47 29.60
C ARG A 979 16.03 -23.19 29.14
N SER A 980 16.22 -23.01 27.84
CA SER A 980 16.67 -21.75 27.28
C SER A 980 15.95 -21.43 25.98
N ALA A 981 15.89 -20.16 25.63
CA ALA A 981 15.42 -19.70 24.34
C ALA A 981 16.35 -18.58 23.85
N GLU A 982 16.46 -18.43 22.54
CA GLU A 982 17.31 -17.45 21.91
C GLU A 982 16.53 -16.72 20.83
N VAL A 983 16.67 -15.40 20.76
CA VAL A 983 16.24 -14.60 19.61
C VAL A 983 17.50 -14.14 18.89
N VAL A 984 17.64 -14.54 17.63
CA VAL A 984 18.85 -14.29 16.82
C VAL A 984 18.46 -13.54 15.56
N ASN A 985 19.14 -12.43 15.29
CA ASN A 985 18.96 -11.71 14.03
C ASN A 985 19.84 -12.28 12.91
N GLU A 986 19.59 -11.88 11.67
CA GLU A 986 20.38 -12.31 10.50
C GLU A 986 21.88 -11.99 10.57
N ALA A 987 22.29 -11.03 11.40
CA ALA A 987 23.70 -10.68 11.62
C ALA A 987 24.39 -11.57 12.68
N GLY A 988 23.65 -12.47 13.33
CA GLY A 988 24.15 -13.35 14.38
C GLY A 988 24.23 -12.70 15.76
N LEU A 989 23.64 -11.52 15.96
CA LEU A 989 23.43 -10.97 17.30
C LEU A 989 22.31 -11.74 17.97
N ALA A 990 22.52 -12.11 19.24
CA ALA A 990 21.61 -12.98 19.96
C ALA A 990 21.36 -12.50 21.38
N VAL A 991 20.09 -12.54 21.78
CA VAL A 991 19.68 -12.44 23.19
C VAL A 991 19.17 -13.80 23.63
N ARG A 992 19.62 -14.25 24.80
CA ARG A 992 19.27 -15.58 25.32
C ARG A 992 18.55 -15.48 26.67
N VAL A 993 17.41 -16.14 26.79
CA VAL A 993 16.68 -16.32 28.03
C VAL A 993 16.99 -17.69 28.62
N GLU A 994 17.47 -17.75 29.86
CA GLU A 994 17.78 -18.98 30.58
C GLU A 994 16.89 -19.12 31.83
N LEU A 995 16.12 -20.20 31.91
CA LEU A 995 15.15 -20.42 32.97
C LEU A 995 15.79 -21.07 34.21
N GLY A 996 15.52 -20.49 35.36
CA GLY A 996 15.78 -21.09 36.67
C GLY A 996 14.64 -22.02 37.14
N PRO A 997 14.75 -22.58 38.35
CA PRO A 997 13.70 -23.45 38.90
C PRO A 997 12.35 -22.70 39.03
N GLY A 998 11.24 -23.42 38.89
CA GLY A 998 9.90 -22.88 39.16
C GLY A 998 9.14 -22.33 37.95
N CYS A 999 9.80 -22.14 36.81
CA CYS A 999 9.19 -21.64 35.57
C CYS A 999 9.52 -22.50 34.33
N GLU A 1000 8.73 -22.33 33.28
CA GLU A 1000 8.91 -22.91 31.94
C GLU A 1000 8.47 -21.91 30.85
N PHE A 1001 8.92 -22.08 29.60
CA PHE A 1001 8.35 -21.35 28.47
C PHE A 1001 6.92 -21.80 28.20
N SER A 1002 6.07 -20.89 27.74
CA SER A 1002 4.69 -21.20 27.40
C SER A 1002 4.59 -22.22 26.25
N ALA A 1003 3.41 -22.82 26.08
CA ALA A 1003 3.19 -23.75 24.96
C ALA A 1003 3.36 -23.07 23.59
N ALA A 1004 2.89 -21.82 23.48
CA ALA A 1004 3.00 -21.01 22.28
C ALA A 1004 4.47 -20.66 21.97
N ALA A 1005 5.26 -20.24 22.96
CA ALA A 1005 6.68 -19.95 22.76
C ALA A 1005 7.49 -21.20 22.32
N ARG A 1006 7.04 -22.41 22.68
CA ARG A 1006 7.66 -23.69 22.28
C ARG A 1006 7.22 -24.20 20.91
N ALA A 1007 6.19 -23.63 20.31
CA ALA A 1007 5.65 -24.12 19.05
C ALA A 1007 6.56 -23.77 17.86
N PRO A 1008 6.63 -24.62 16.82
CA PRO A 1008 7.36 -24.27 15.60
C PRO A 1008 6.81 -23.00 14.94
N GLN A 1009 7.69 -22.07 14.56
CA GLN A 1009 7.29 -20.81 13.89
C GLN A 1009 6.86 -21.01 12.42
N ASP A 1010 7.20 -22.13 11.78
CA ASP A 1010 6.88 -22.42 10.38
C ASP A 1010 5.40 -22.77 10.12
N ARG A 1011 4.60 -22.93 11.18
CA ARG A 1011 3.16 -23.14 11.11
C ARG A 1011 2.45 -22.17 12.05
N PRO A 1012 2.17 -20.93 11.59
CA PRO A 1012 1.51 -19.95 12.43
C PRO A 1012 0.16 -20.48 12.90
N THR A 1013 -0.07 -20.34 14.21
CA THR A 1013 -1.34 -20.48 14.90
C THR A 1013 -1.70 -19.13 15.49
N VAL A 1014 -2.97 -18.92 15.86
CA VAL A 1014 -3.40 -17.71 16.58
C VAL A 1014 -2.51 -17.44 17.80
N GLU A 1015 -2.18 -18.50 18.55
CA GLU A 1015 -1.34 -18.43 19.75
C GLU A 1015 0.15 -18.12 19.48
N THR A 1016 0.68 -18.48 18.32
CA THR A 1016 2.06 -18.12 17.97
C THR A 1016 2.13 -16.72 17.36
N LEU A 1017 1.09 -16.31 16.63
CA LEU A 1017 1.00 -14.95 16.07
C LEU A 1017 0.87 -13.89 17.16
N ARG A 1018 0.25 -14.17 18.32
CA ARG A 1018 0.29 -13.21 19.45
C ARG A 1018 1.70 -12.99 20.03
N LEU A 1019 2.63 -13.91 19.81
CA LEU A 1019 4.01 -13.85 20.29
C LEU A 1019 4.99 -13.33 19.23
N HIS A 1020 4.53 -13.12 18.00
CA HIS A 1020 5.34 -12.66 16.89
C HIS A 1020 4.74 -11.38 16.32
N ARG A 1021 5.55 -10.34 16.18
CA ARG A 1021 5.17 -9.06 15.58
C ARG A 1021 6.17 -8.76 14.48
N VAL A 1022 5.80 -7.84 13.59
CA VAL A 1022 6.56 -7.43 12.39
C VAL A 1022 8.08 -7.29 12.62
N MET A 1023 8.53 -6.87 13.81
CA MET A 1023 9.97 -6.78 14.12
C MET A 1023 10.38 -7.42 15.45
N THR A 1024 9.45 -7.99 16.21
CA THR A 1024 9.71 -8.41 17.59
C THR A 1024 9.19 -9.83 17.84
N ASP A 1025 9.88 -10.54 18.73
CA ASP A 1025 9.45 -11.85 19.21
C ASP A 1025 9.35 -11.81 20.73
N ASP A 1026 8.24 -12.33 21.27
CA ASP A 1026 7.99 -12.45 22.70
C ASP A 1026 8.28 -13.86 23.21
N LEU A 1027 9.20 -13.95 24.17
CA LEU A 1027 9.50 -15.17 24.90
C LEU A 1027 8.71 -15.22 26.21
N GLU A 1028 7.47 -15.70 26.12
CA GLU A 1028 6.57 -15.85 27.27
C GLU A 1028 6.99 -16.99 28.21
N ILE A 1029 7.12 -16.67 29.49
CA ILE A 1029 7.46 -17.57 30.60
C ILE A 1029 6.22 -17.73 31.49
N VAL A 1030 5.99 -18.95 31.97
CA VAL A 1030 4.90 -19.27 32.91
C VAL A 1030 5.49 -19.88 34.18
N ALA A 1031 4.91 -19.56 35.34
CA ALA A 1031 5.17 -20.21 36.63
C ALA A 1031 3.99 -21.14 36.99
N PRO A 1032 3.98 -22.42 36.56
CA PRO A 1032 2.77 -23.26 36.61
C PRO A 1032 2.27 -23.54 38.02
N LYS A 1033 3.18 -23.54 39.01
CA LYS A 1033 2.86 -23.80 40.42
C LYS A 1033 2.86 -22.53 41.29
N GLY A 1034 3.21 -21.38 40.71
CA GLY A 1034 3.46 -20.15 41.46
C GLY A 1034 4.67 -20.27 42.38
N GLY A 1035 4.75 -19.38 43.37
CA GLY A 1035 5.84 -19.30 44.34
C GLY A 1035 7.05 -18.55 43.79
N ASP A 1036 8.24 -19.02 44.14
CA ASP A 1036 9.49 -18.37 43.78
C ASP A 1036 10.03 -18.98 42.48
N PHE A 1037 10.43 -18.11 41.54
CA PHE A 1037 11.11 -18.51 40.32
C PHE A 1037 12.05 -17.41 39.84
N ASP A 1038 13.05 -17.77 39.05
CA ASP A 1038 13.99 -16.83 38.47
C ASP A 1038 14.35 -17.21 37.03
N TYR A 1039 14.84 -16.23 36.28
CA TYR A 1039 15.43 -16.43 34.96
C TYR A 1039 16.47 -15.35 34.68
N ARG A 1040 17.25 -15.56 33.63
CA ARG A 1040 18.33 -14.66 33.22
C ARG A 1040 18.17 -14.30 31.75
N ILE A 1041 18.41 -13.05 31.42
CA ILE A 1041 18.50 -12.55 30.06
C ILE A 1041 19.96 -12.22 29.80
N VAL A 1042 20.60 -12.98 28.92
CA VAL A 1042 21.97 -12.76 28.47
C VAL A 1042 21.91 -11.90 27.22
N LEU A 1043 22.35 -10.65 27.33
CA LEU A 1043 22.40 -9.71 26.22
C LEU A 1043 23.53 -10.06 25.24
N PRO A 1044 23.44 -9.63 23.96
CA PRO A 1044 24.53 -9.76 23.00
C PRO A 1044 25.83 -9.20 23.56
N GLY A 1045 26.98 -9.83 23.32
CA GLY A 1045 28.21 -9.45 24.01
C GLY A 1045 29.52 -9.74 23.32
#